data_AF-A0A919GKX8-F1
#
_entry.id   AF-A0A919GKX8-F1
#
_cell.length_a   1.000
_cell.length_b   1.000
_cell.length_c   1.000
_cell.angle_alpha   90.00
_cell.angle_beta   90.00
_cell.angle_gamma   90.00
#
_symmetry.space_group_name_H-M   'P 1'
#
loop_
_entity.id
_entity.type
_entity.pdbx_description
1 polymer ?
#
loop_
_entity_poly.entity_id
_entity_poly.type
_entity_poly.pdbx_seq_one_letter_code
_entity_poly.pdbx_strand_id
1 'polypeptide(L)'
;MGDLNDDASAYAGARATAESIERGGGGLGVNDLLAKVMAAGMPAQTAAGPEAVADTAPAVDVATLAATIATTAGRYLPGKHLSPDADFFDAGGTSVHAVELVAELERELGIEFDLDEVFADARPISLARRWAEATGASVTPATTAAPATLPPPNTLPAPTPHTAPPSTTTTHLPAAPSTPYSTARREDLDQILADLALADRLPFTGSPEPLPPRRILLTGATGFLGSHMLLDLLRHSDAHVYCLVRAADETAAATRLGEALKSYKLPWSSEIRRRITVLPGDIRRPHLGLSDDLWNSLAHELDSIVGVAAAVDFLRGYHSLRQSNVLGALTLAELAATGRPKPLHHISSVAVFNEVGITAMGEDDPLAHIDRLIAGYDQSKWAAEVALRRARDHGLIVTAMRPGGIGGHTKTGAYNPQDLSSGFLSAFGRFRTVPAFHYLNAAPVDWVSRTAVAVVCEPDAWGYDYHLTGVPNTLDDVVRDMAFGGMHVRVQEWDEWRTDVVARLRSEEIPELAFLSRVLQSPTALKLCEATIKGPAALDHRTAALVEALGLPPAARYDARAQLKTFEKLANDGLGRLPQKDDRPYLWFTETTEGTVGEFGRPTDTPCSMALTLSIASMHQLVSERRVDVRGTLTCPAVHPEPVTVERGDIVVRPDEGIPDQHGLRHQLLSYRLELVDADGGRWWLDGRKYARARRDVWRQTRALTVEIGREGESAILTGEVVVPADSYVRDQIDGIKVDPRLTSQEKRAAKLTWLAWFGMEMGRGLLGPFARVAADLLDLRRTTTPTERNR
;
A
#
# COMPACT_ATOMS: atom_id res chain seq x y z
N MET A 1 6.95 59.20 -52.27
CA MET A 1 5.68 58.62 -51.78
C MET A 1 6.00 58.00 -50.42
N GLY A 2 6.13 58.72 -49.29
CA GLY A 2 5.52 60.00 -48.85
C GLY A 2 4.01 59.80 -48.66
N ASP A 3 3.37 59.91 -47.49
CA ASP A 3 3.54 60.78 -46.29
C ASP A 3 2.96 60.07 -45.02
N LEU A 4 3.55 60.14 -43.79
CA LEU A 4 3.42 61.13 -42.68
C LEU A 4 1.97 61.32 -42.14
N ASN A 5 1.66 60.86 -40.91
CA ASN A 5 1.53 61.59 -39.61
C ASN A 5 0.34 62.58 -39.56
N ASP A 6 -0.54 62.70 -38.56
CA ASP A 6 -0.46 62.70 -37.07
C ASP A 6 -1.85 62.35 -36.46
N ASP A 7 -1.93 61.82 -35.23
CA ASP A 7 -2.26 62.62 -34.02
C ASP A 7 -2.35 61.77 -32.73
N ALA A 8 -1.89 62.37 -31.62
CA ALA A 8 -1.65 61.76 -30.32
C ALA A 8 -2.62 62.27 -29.24
N SER A 9 -2.96 61.45 -28.23
CA SER A 9 -3.23 61.83 -26.81
C SER A 9 -3.74 60.59 -26.03
N ALA A 10 -2.90 59.95 -25.22
CA ALA A 10 -2.86 59.99 -23.73
C ALA A 10 -3.83 58.99 -23.03
N TYR A 11 -3.34 57.86 -22.50
CA TYR A 11 -2.72 57.61 -21.17
C TYR A 11 -3.69 57.50 -19.96
N ALA A 12 -3.44 56.45 -19.15
CA ALA A 12 -3.83 56.21 -17.75
C ALA A 12 -5.27 55.67 -17.49
N GLY A 13 -5.49 54.56 -16.78
CA GLY A 13 -4.61 53.70 -16.00
C GLY A 13 -5.37 52.49 -15.46
N ALA A 14 -4.67 51.36 -15.40
CA ALA A 14 -5.04 50.23 -14.56
C ALA A 14 -4.84 50.57 -13.08
N ARG A 15 -5.50 49.79 -12.20
CA ARG A 15 -5.19 49.63 -10.76
C ARG A 15 -5.59 50.79 -9.83
N ALA A 16 -6.73 50.68 -9.17
CA ALA A 16 -6.95 51.10 -7.76
C ALA A 16 -8.40 50.82 -7.32
N THR A 17 -8.72 49.56 -6.97
CA THR A 17 -9.82 49.29 -6.03
C THR A 17 -9.53 48.01 -5.22
N ALA A 18 -8.27 47.85 -4.86
CA ALA A 18 -7.85 47.13 -3.67
C ALA A 18 -7.18 48.18 -2.77
N GLU A 19 -7.60 48.24 -1.50
CA GLU A 19 -7.11 49.10 -0.42
C GLU A 19 -7.70 50.53 -0.33
N SER A 20 -8.86 50.63 0.32
CA SER A 20 -9.40 51.80 1.05
C SER A 20 -10.90 51.54 1.21
N ILE A 21 -11.39 50.88 2.26
CA ILE A 21 -11.47 51.46 3.61
C ILE A 21 -11.52 50.31 4.62
N GLU A 22 -10.43 50.13 5.36
CA GLU A 22 -10.53 49.80 6.78
C GLU A 22 -11.27 50.94 7.47
N ARG A 23 -12.43 50.64 8.08
CA ARG A 23 -12.89 51.07 9.41
C ARG A 23 -14.40 50.89 9.54
N GLY A 24 -14.77 49.83 10.26
CA GLY A 24 -15.84 49.87 11.24
C GLY A 24 -17.29 49.65 10.76
N GLY A 25 -17.81 48.46 11.09
CA GLY A 25 -19.05 48.37 11.86
C GLY A 25 -20.31 47.86 11.15
N GLY A 26 -20.89 46.79 11.72
CA GLY A 26 -22.34 46.52 11.69
C GLY A 26 -22.83 45.66 10.53
N GLY A 27 -23.15 44.40 10.81
CA GLY A 27 -23.57 43.42 9.80
C GLY A 27 -25.03 43.48 9.38
N LEU A 28 -25.36 42.63 8.40
CA LEU A 28 -26.70 42.15 8.07
C LEU A 28 -26.53 40.72 7.50
N GLY A 29 -27.30 39.78 8.04
CA GLY A 29 -27.11 38.34 7.88
C GLY A 29 -27.73 37.74 6.61
N VAL A 30 -27.23 36.55 6.27
CA VAL A 30 -27.55 35.72 5.09
C VAL A 30 -29.05 35.40 4.95
N ASN A 31 -29.86 35.54 6.00
CA ASN A 31 -31.30 35.28 5.96
C ASN A 31 -32.13 36.32 5.18
N ASP A 32 -31.64 37.55 5.00
CA ASP A 32 -32.34 38.58 4.21
C ASP A 32 -32.16 38.42 2.70
N LEU A 33 -31.14 37.66 2.26
CA LEU A 33 -30.93 37.35 0.84
C LEU A 33 -31.80 36.18 0.37
N LEU A 34 -32.13 35.24 1.26
CA LEU A 34 -32.94 34.05 0.93
C LEU A 34 -34.44 34.39 0.78
N ALA A 35 -34.93 35.41 1.48
CA ALA A 35 -36.33 35.84 1.38
C ALA A 35 -36.67 36.53 0.03
N LYS A 36 -35.67 37.02 -0.72
CA LYS A 36 -35.88 37.73 -1.99
C LYS A 36 -35.93 36.82 -3.23
N VAL A 37 -35.59 35.55 -3.11
CA VAL A 37 -35.58 34.60 -4.25
C VAL A 37 -36.85 33.74 -4.30
N MET A 38 -37.60 33.62 -3.20
CA MET A 38 -38.81 32.78 -3.14
C MET A 38 -40.13 33.49 -3.53
N ALA A 39 -40.08 34.73 -4.02
CA ALA A 39 -41.28 35.50 -4.36
C ALA A 39 -41.30 35.93 -5.84
N ALA A 40 -41.29 34.97 -6.76
CA ALA A 40 -41.62 35.24 -8.16
C ALA A 40 -42.09 33.96 -8.88
N GLY A 41 -43.41 33.81 -9.04
CA GLY A 41 -43.96 32.90 -10.04
C GLY A 41 -45.26 32.19 -9.67
N MET A 42 -46.40 32.92 -9.66
CA MET A 42 -47.71 32.33 -9.95
C MET A 42 -48.61 33.36 -10.64
N PRO A 43 -49.28 33.01 -11.75
CA PRO A 43 -50.49 33.71 -12.20
C PRO A 43 -51.74 33.00 -11.67
N ALA A 44 -52.75 33.80 -11.32
CA ALA A 44 -54.05 33.38 -10.82
C ALA A 44 -55.01 32.98 -11.96
N GLN A 45 -55.83 31.95 -11.74
CA GLN A 45 -57.13 31.77 -12.39
C GLN A 45 -58.10 30.97 -11.52
N THR A 46 -59.38 31.19 -11.80
CA THR A 46 -60.55 31.23 -10.89
C THR A 46 -61.36 29.94 -10.74
N ALA A 47 -61.81 29.70 -9.51
CA ALA A 47 -63.02 29.02 -9.00
C ALA A 47 -63.82 28.00 -9.86
N ALA A 48 -63.87 26.75 -9.39
CA ALA A 48 -65.08 25.93 -9.13
C ALA A 48 -64.68 24.62 -8.42
N GLY A 49 -65.31 24.26 -7.28
CA GLY A 49 -65.20 22.90 -6.71
C GLY A 49 -66.00 21.88 -7.56
N PRO A 50 -65.77 20.54 -7.44
CA PRO A 50 -65.80 19.82 -6.17
C PRO A 50 -64.81 18.62 -6.05
N GLU A 51 -64.93 17.91 -4.91
CA GLU A 51 -64.46 16.54 -4.61
C GLU A 51 -62.99 16.36 -4.16
N ALA A 52 -62.83 16.25 -2.84
CA ALA A 52 -61.66 15.69 -2.19
C ALA A 52 -61.59 14.19 -2.45
N VAL A 53 -60.78 13.80 -3.44
CA VAL A 53 -60.16 12.47 -3.45
C VAL A 53 -58.94 12.57 -2.54
N ALA A 54 -58.99 11.90 -1.39
CA ALA A 54 -57.81 11.67 -0.59
C ALA A 54 -56.86 10.80 -1.42
N ASP A 55 -55.85 11.45 -2.02
CA ASP A 55 -54.76 10.78 -2.71
C ASP A 55 -53.93 10.06 -1.63
N THR A 56 -54.32 8.81 -1.37
CA THR A 56 -53.54 7.90 -0.55
C THR A 56 -52.35 7.50 -1.41
N ALA A 57 -51.16 8.02 -1.07
CA ALA A 57 -49.91 7.56 -1.66
C ALA A 57 -49.93 6.01 -1.70
N PRO A 58 -49.67 5.39 -2.86
CA PRO A 58 -49.81 3.95 -3.01
C PRO A 58 -48.93 3.25 -1.97
N ALA A 59 -49.54 2.36 -1.18
CA ALA A 59 -48.80 1.55 -0.23
C ALA A 59 -47.81 0.68 -1.01
N VAL A 60 -46.52 0.98 -0.87
CA VAL A 60 -45.45 0.20 -1.49
C VAL A 60 -45.31 -1.10 -0.70
N ASP A 61 -45.68 -2.21 -1.32
CA ASP A 61 -45.36 -3.53 -0.77
C ASP A 61 -43.85 -3.78 -0.92
N VAL A 62 -43.13 -3.60 0.19
CA VAL A 62 -41.69 -3.81 0.29
C VAL A 62 -41.27 -5.20 -0.19
N ALA A 63 -42.07 -6.24 0.03
CA ALA A 63 -41.74 -7.60 -0.40
C ALA A 63 -41.80 -7.73 -1.93
N THR A 64 -42.83 -7.15 -2.56
CA THR A 64 -42.95 -7.12 -4.03
C THR A 64 -41.85 -6.27 -4.66
N LEU A 65 -41.54 -5.11 -4.07
CA LEU A 65 -40.44 -4.28 -4.55
C LEU A 65 -39.09 -5.00 -4.42
N ALA A 66 -38.83 -5.65 -3.29
CA ALA A 66 -37.62 -6.44 -3.08
C ALA A 66 -37.49 -7.59 -4.09
N ALA A 67 -38.57 -8.30 -4.40
CA ALA A 67 -38.57 -9.35 -5.43
C ALA A 67 -38.28 -8.79 -6.83
N THR A 68 -38.76 -7.57 -7.12
CA THR A 68 -38.49 -6.88 -8.39
C THR A 68 -37.02 -6.46 -8.48
N ILE A 69 -36.49 -5.83 -7.43
CA ILE A 69 -35.06 -5.47 -7.33
C ILE A 69 -34.19 -6.73 -7.45
N ALA A 70 -34.57 -7.83 -6.79
CA ALA A 70 -33.84 -9.11 -6.85
C ALA A 70 -33.81 -9.69 -8.27
N THR A 71 -34.91 -9.57 -9.01
CA THR A 71 -34.99 -10.00 -10.42
C THR A 71 -34.08 -9.17 -11.32
N THR A 72 -34.05 -7.85 -11.13
CA THR A 72 -33.16 -6.95 -11.88
C THR A 72 -31.69 -7.21 -11.55
N ALA A 73 -31.35 -7.28 -10.26
CA ALA A 73 -30.00 -7.59 -9.77
C ALA A 73 -29.52 -8.97 -10.24
N GLY A 74 -30.42 -9.96 -10.27
CA GLY A 74 -30.13 -11.31 -10.73
C GLY A 74 -29.51 -11.35 -12.14
N ARG A 75 -29.88 -10.43 -13.04
CA ARG A 75 -29.41 -10.40 -14.44
C ARG A 75 -27.88 -10.28 -14.58
N TYR A 76 -27.24 -9.65 -13.60
CA TYR A 76 -25.79 -9.38 -13.58
C TYR A 76 -24.97 -10.47 -12.86
N LEU A 77 -25.63 -11.52 -12.35
CA LEU A 77 -24.99 -12.57 -11.57
C LEU A 77 -24.73 -13.82 -12.43
N PRO A 78 -23.68 -14.61 -12.12
CA PRO A 78 -23.37 -15.84 -12.86
C PRO A 78 -24.55 -16.83 -12.93
N GLY A 79 -25.36 -16.90 -11.88
CA GLY A 79 -26.54 -17.77 -11.79
C GLY A 79 -27.84 -17.15 -12.33
N LYS A 80 -27.80 -15.90 -12.82
CA LYS A 80 -28.97 -15.13 -13.29
C LYS A 80 -30.13 -15.02 -12.29
N HIS A 81 -29.86 -15.20 -11.00
CA HIS A 81 -30.86 -15.22 -9.94
C HIS A 81 -30.27 -14.68 -8.64
N LEU A 82 -31.09 -13.96 -7.87
CA LEU A 82 -30.78 -13.48 -6.54
C LEU A 82 -32.03 -13.64 -5.65
N SER A 83 -31.84 -14.10 -4.42
CA SER A 83 -32.92 -14.10 -3.42
C SER A 83 -33.12 -12.69 -2.85
N PRO A 84 -34.34 -12.25 -2.49
CA PRO A 84 -34.58 -10.94 -1.89
C PRO A 84 -33.75 -10.62 -0.64
N ASP A 85 -33.34 -11.65 0.11
CA ASP A 85 -32.53 -11.53 1.33
C ASP A 85 -31.03 -11.74 1.10
N ALA A 86 -30.62 -12.16 -0.11
CA ALA A 86 -29.23 -12.42 -0.44
C ALA A 86 -28.52 -11.13 -0.84
N ASP A 87 -27.31 -10.92 -0.33
CA ASP A 87 -26.48 -9.80 -0.72
C ASP A 87 -25.95 -10.01 -2.15
N PHE A 88 -26.13 -8.99 -2.99
CA PHE A 88 -25.73 -9.00 -4.39
C PHE A 88 -24.25 -9.32 -4.60
N PHE A 89 -23.36 -8.76 -3.76
CA PHE A 89 -21.93 -8.96 -3.93
C PHE A 89 -21.50 -10.35 -3.47
N ASP A 90 -22.13 -10.90 -2.45
CA ASP A 90 -21.88 -12.29 -2.04
C ASP A 90 -22.32 -13.30 -3.11
N ALA A 91 -23.38 -12.99 -3.84
CA ALA A 91 -23.85 -13.78 -4.97
C ALA A 91 -22.97 -13.66 -6.24
N GLY A 92 -21.90 -12.84 -6.20
CA GLY A 92 -20.93 -12.69 -7.30
C GLY A 92 -21.04 -11.37 -8.05
N GLY A 93 -21.84 -10.42 -7.58
CA GLY A 93 -21.91 -9.06 -8.09
C GLY A 93 -20.56 -8.33 -7.96
N THR A 94 -20.24 -7.49 -8.94
CA THR A 94 -19.03 -6.65 -8.92
C THR A 94 -19.41 -5.19 -8.73
N SER A 95 -18.44 -4.32 -8.42
CA SER A 95 -18.68 -2.87 -8.36
C SER A 95 -19.18 -2.29 -9.69
N VAL A 96 -18.74 -2.86 -10.83
CA VAL A 96 -19.22 -2.44 -12.15
C VAL A 96 -20.69 -2.83 -12.33
N HIS A 97 -21.03 -4.07 -11.97
CA HIS A 97 -22.42 -4.52 -12.01
C HIS A 97 -23.32 -3.72 -11.05
N ALA A 98 -22.80 -3.20 -9.94
CA ALA A 98 -23.58 -2.34 -9.03
C ALA A 98 -23.92 -0.99 -9.67
N VAL A 99 -22.99 -0.39 -10.43
CA VAL A 99 -23.26 0.84 -11.19
C VAL A 99 -24.32 0.58 -12.27
N GLU A 100 -24.18 -0.53 -13.00
CA GLU A 100 -25.16 -0.96 -14.01
C GLU A 100 -26.53 -1.25 -13.38
N LEU A 101 -26.55 -1.84 -12.19
CA LEU A 101 -27.77 -2.10 -11.43
C LEU A 101 -28.47 -0.80 -11.03
N VAL A 102 -27.76 0.19 -10.49
CA VAL A 102 -28.36 1.49 -10.11
C VAL A 102 -28.97 2.18 -11.34
N ALA A 103 -28.22 2.27 -12.44
CA ALA A 103 -28.72 2.87 -13.67
C ALA A 103 -29.95 2.13 -14.23
N GLU A 104 -29.99 0.81 -14.11
CA GLU A 104 -31.12 0.00 -14.56
C GLU A 104 -32.35 0.13 -13.64
N LEU A 105 -32.15 0.22 -12.32
CA LEU A 105 -33.23 0.45 -11.36
C LEU A 105 -33.87 1.83 -11.59
N GLU A 106 -33.07 2.85 -11.89
CA GLU A 106 -33.56 4.17 -12.27
C GLU A 106 -34.36 4.09 -13.59
N ARG A 107 -33.80 3.42 -14.60
CA ARG A 107 -34.39 3.31 -15.93
C ARG A 107 -35.69 2.49 -15.97
N GLU A 108 -35.73 1.34 -15.29
CA GLU A 108 -36.86 0.40 -15.36
C GLU A 108 -37.91 0.62 -14.27
N LEU A 109 -37.49 1.04 -13.07
CA LEU A 109 -38.37 1.18 -11.91
C LEU A 109 -38.59 2.63 -11.51
N GLY A 110 -37.86 3.59 -12.08
CA GLY A 110 -37.90 4.99 -11.65
C GLY A 110 -37.33 5.19 -10.23
N ILE A 111 -36.49 4.25 -9.78
CA ILE A 111 -35.94 4.24 -8.42
C ILE A 111 -34.49 4.70 -8.47
N GLU A 112 -34.23 5.84 -7.86
CA GLU A 112 -32.88 6.37 -7.69
C GLU A 112 -32.30 5.88 -6.36
N PHE A 113 -31.08 5.34 -6.41
CA PHE A 113 -30.28 4.99 -5.24
C PHE A 113 -28.94 5.68 -5.34
N ASP A 114 -28.42 6.17 -4.22
CA ASP A 114 -26.99 6.50 -4.17
C ASP A 114 -26.19 5.19 -4.26
N LEU A 115 -25.11 5.20 -5.02
CA LEU A 115 -24.23 4.05 -5.15
C LEU A 115 -23.64 3.65 -3.78
N ASP A 116 -23.39 4.63 -2.90
CA ASP A 116 -22.96 4.38 -1.52
C ASP A 116 -24.03 3.59 -0.72
N GLU A 117 -25.33 3.76 -1.00
CA GLU A 117 -26.41 3.00 -0.34
C GLU A 117 -26.42 1.53 -0.78
N VAL A 118 -26.15 1.27 -2.06
CA VAL A 118 -26.03 -0.09 -2.60
C VAL A 118 -24.79 -0.77 -2.04
N PHE A 119 -23.64 -0.07 -1.98
CA PHE A 119 -22.46 -0.64 -1.34
C PHE A 119 -22.63 -0.87 0.16
N ALA A 120 -23.44 -0.04 0.82
CA ALA A 120 -23.74 -0.16 2.24
C ALA A 120 -24.50 -1.44 2.60
N ASP A 121 -25.52 -1.82 1.82
CA ASP A 121 -26.26 -3.08 1.96
C ASP A 121 -26.99 -3.39 0.65
N ALA A 122 -26.45 -4.34 -0.12
CA ALA A 122 -26.95 -4.65 -1.46
C ALA A 122 -28.05 -5.73 -1.48
N ARG A 123 -28.67 -6.02 -0.32
CA ARG A 123 -29.83 -6.92 -0.27
C ARG A 123 -31.05 -6.22 -0.87
N PRO A 124 -31.76 -6.85 -1.83
CA PRO A 124 -32.95 -6.27 -2.43
C PRO A 124 -34.01 -5.83 -1.41
N ILE A 125 -34.18 -6.58 -0.32
CA ILE A 125 -35.10 -6.23 0.76
C ILE A 125 -34.69 -4.94 1.50
N SER A 126 -33.40 -4.72 1.70
CA SER A 126 -32.87 -3.53 2.37
C SER A 126 -33.02 -2.30 1.48
N LEU A 127 -32.69 -2.43 0.18
CA LEU A 127 -32.89 -1.38 -0.81
C LEU A 127 -34.37 -0.98 -0.92
N ALA A 128 -35.28 -1.96 -0.97
CA ALA A 128 -36.71 -1.71 -1.00
C ALA A 128 -37.22 -0.96 0.25
N ARG A 129 -36.75 -1.33 1.45
CA ARG A 129 -37.10 -0.65 2.71
C ARG A 129 -36.62 0.80 2.72
N ARG A 130 -35.35 1.03 2.38
CA ARG A 130 -34.75 2.37 2.37
C ARG A 130 -35.46 3.29 1.39
N TRP A 131 -35.76 2.78 0.20
CA TRP A 131 -36.52 3.56 -0.78
C TRP A 131 -37.93 3.90 -0.29
N ALA A 132 -38.63 2.95 0.34
CA ALA A 132 -39.96 3.19 0.91
C ALA A 132 -39.91 4.23 2.05
N GLU A 133 -38.89 4.17 2.92
CA GLU A 133 -38.68 5.14 3.98
C GLU A 133 -38.35 6.54 3.44
N ALA A 134 -37.46 6.63 2.44
CA ALA A 134 -37.06 7.90 1.81
C ALA A 134 -38.21 8.59 1.06
N THR A 135 -39.12 7.81 0.47
CA THR A 135 -40.29 8.31 -0.27
C THR A 135 -41.53 8.53 0.61
N GLY A 136 -41.46 8.20 1.91
CA GLY A 136 -42.59 8.33 2.83
C GLY A 136 -43.73 7.34 2.56
N ALA A 137 -43.48 6.27 1.80
CA ALA A 137 -44.45 5.23 1.54
C ALA A 137 -44.71 4.41 2.82
N SER A 138 -45.99 4.22 3.17
CA SER A 138 -46.38 3.46 4.37
C SER A 138 -45.90 2.01 4.26
N VAL A 139 -44.83 1.67 4.98
CA VAL A 139 -44.34 0.29 5.13
C VAL A 139 -45.35 -0.50 5.94
N THR A 140 -46.10 -1.39 5.28
CA THR A 140 -46.97 -2.33 5.99
C THR A 140 -46.10 -3.51 6.43
N PRO A 141 -45.95 -3.81 7.73
CA PRO A 141 -45.21 -5.00 8.15
C PRO A 141 -45.92 -6.23 7.62
N ALA A 142 -45.19 -7.16 7.01
CA ALA A 142 -45.73 -8.46 6.65
C ALA A 142 -46.25 -9.15 7.92
N THR A 143 -47.55 -9.38 8.00
CA THR A 143 -48.19 -10.10 9.10
C THR A 143 -47.70 -11.55 9.12
N THR A 144 -46.65 -11.84 9.87
CA THR A 144 -46.40 -13.20 10.34
C THR A 144 -47.51 -13.58 11.31
N ALA A 145 -48.32 -14.56 10.92
CA ALA A 145 -49.36 -15.13 11.76
C ALA A 145 -48.75 -15.65 13.07
N ALA A 146 -49.10 -15.01 14.19
CA ALA A 146 -48.79 -15.50 15.52
C ALA A 146 -49.68 -16.72 15.85
N PRO A 147 -49.14 -17.80 16.45
CA PRO A 147 -49.96 -18.90 16.95
C PRO A 147 -50.77 -18.45 18.18
N ALA A 148 -51.98 -18.98 18.29
CA ALA A 148 -52.97 -18.64 19.30
C ALA A 148 -52.45 -18.79 20.75
N THR A 149 -52.56 -17.72 21.53
CA THR A 149 -52.24 -17.65 22.95
C THR A 149 -53.40 -18.17 23.80
N LEU A 150 -53.12 -19.16 24.66
CA LEU A 150 -53.96 -19.58 25.78
C LEU A 150 -53.96 -18.52 26.90
N PRO A 151 -55.02 -18.42 27.73
CA PRO A 151 -55.10 -17.41 28.78
C PRO A 151 -54.21 -17.77 30.00
N PRO A 152 -53.68 -16.76 30.73
CA PRO A 152 -52.77 -16.99 31.86
C PRO A 152 -53.54 -17.38 33.15
N PRO A 153 -52.95 -18.19 34.03
CA PRO A 153 -53.50 -18.44 35.37
C PRO A 153 -53.13 -17.32 36.35
N ASN A 154 -54.04 -17.07 37.29
CA ASN A 154 -53.91 -16.17 38.45
C ASN A 154 -52.61 -16.37 39.24
N THR A 155 -51.92 -15.27 39.56
CA THR A 155 -50.96 -15.21 40.68
C THR A 155 -51.05 -13.87 41.43
N LEU A 156 -50.90 -13.97 42.75
CA LEU A 156 -51.16 -13.05 43.87
C LEU A 156 -50.26 -11.79 43.93
N PRO A 157 -50.60 -10.76 44.74
CA PRO A 157 -49.99 -9.43 44.70
C PRO A 157 -48.60 -9.35 45.36
N ALA A 158 -47.75 -8.48 44.81
CA ALA A 158 -46.39 -8.18 45.27
C ALA A 158 -46.37 -7.36 46.58
N PRO A 159 -45.33 -7.51 47.44
CA PRO A 159 -45.19 -6.74 48.68
C PRO A 159 -44.59 -5.35 48.43
N THR A 160 -44.98 -4.41 49.29
CA THR A 160 -44.56 -3.00 49.32
C THR A 160 -43.06 -2.80 49.59
N PRO A 161 -42.42 -1.75 49.03
CA PRO A 161 -41.00 -1.50 49.22
C PRO A 161 -40.70 -0.86 50.59
N HIS A 162 -39.63 -1.35 51.22
CA HIS A 162 -39.03 -0.77 52.43
C HIS A 162 -38.23 0.50 52.10
N THR A 163 -38.42 1.52 52.95
CA THR A 163 -37.80 2.84 52.96
C THR A 163 -36.29 2.78 53.19
N ALA A 164 -35.49 3.42 52.32
CA ALA A 164 -34.06 3.71 52.55
C ALA A 164 -33.87 5.17 53.04
N PRO A 165 -32.83 5.47 53.85
CA PRO A 165 -32.59 6.79 54.45
C PRO A 165 -31.91 7.80 53.47
N PRO A 166 -31.87 9.10 53.81
CA PRO A 166 -31.72 10.17 52.82
C PRO A 166 -30.29 10.47 52.40
N SER A 167 -30.22 11.02 51.19
CA SER A 167 -29.10 11.39 50.35
C SER A 167 -28.08 12.35 50.99
N THR A 168 -26.79 12.07 50.79
CA THR A 168 -25.74 13.10 50.82
C THR A 168 -25.66 13.79 49.46
N THR A 169 -25.76 15.11 49.51
CA THR A 169 -25.67 16.06 48.40
C THR A 169 -24.35 15.93 47.66
N THR A 170 -24.36 15.41 46.43
CA THR A 170 -23.29 15.62 45.46
C THR A 170 -23.74 16.70 44.49
N THR A 171 -22.97 17.77 44.45
CA THR A 171 -23.13 18.96 43.63
C THR A 171 -23.32 18.57 42.16
N HIS A 172 -24.50 18.85 41.60
CA HIS A 172 -24.76 18.75 40.17
C HIS A 172 -23.89 19.80 39.44
N LEU A 173 -22.83 19.35 38.76
CA LEU A 173 -22.35 20.10 37.60
C LEU A 173 -23.43 20.01 36.50
N PRO A 174 -23.68 21.10 35.75
CA PRO A 174 -24.59 21.03 34.62
C PRO A 174 -24.04 20.01 33.61
N ALA A 175 -24.87 19.02 33.27
CA ALA A 175 -24.57 18.08 32.21
C ALA A 175 -24.28 18.86 30.92
N ALA A 176 -23.09 18.67 30.35
CA ALA A 176 -22.82 19.09 28.99
C ALA A 176 -23.87 18.47 28.05
N PRO A 177 -24.35 19.19 27.02
CA PRO A 177 -25.37 18.68 26.13
C PRO A 177 -24.87 17.39 25.47
N SER A 178 -25.52 16.27 25.76
CA SER A 178 -25.29 14.99 25.12
C SER A 178 -25.86 15.03 23.71
N THR A 179 -25.06 15.44 22.74
CA THR A 179 -25.32 15.19 21.32
C THR A 179 -25.22 13.68 21.06
N PRO A 180 -26.13 13.06 20.29
CA PRO A 180 -26.07 11.63 20.00
C PRO A 180 -24.94 11.38 18.98
N TYR A 181 -23.76 10.97 19.45
CA TYR A 181 -22.52 10.86 18.66
C TYR A 181 -22.25 9.47 18.06
N SER A 182 -23.26 8.64 17.77
CA SER A 182 -23.01 7.41 17.00
C SER A 182 -22.79 7.77 15.53
N THR A 183 -21.62 7.42 14.99
CA THR A 183 -21.32 7.54 13.56
C THR A 183 -21.62 6.25 12.79
N ALA A 184 -21.74 5.12 13.48
CA ALA A 184 -22.24 3.86 12.94
C ALA A 184 -23.77 3.93 12.74
N ARG A 185 -24.26 3.26 11.68
CA ARG A 185 -25.71 3.13 11.45
C ARG A 185 -26.32 2.21 12.50
N ARG A 186 -27.56 2.51 12.92
CA ARG A 186 -28.24 1.74 13.96
C ARG A 186 -28.50 0.29 13.56
N GLU A 187 -28.88 0.05 12.30
CA GLU A 187 -29.05 -1.30 11.75
C GLU A 187 -27.75 -2.12 11.82
N ASP A 188 -26.61 -1.49 11.47
CA ASP A 188 -25.31 -2.14 11.55
C ASP A 188 -24.99 -2.51 13.01
N LEU A 189 -25.25 -1.61 13.97
CA LEU A 189 -25.04 -1.88 15.40
C LEU A 189 -25.90 -3.04 15.92
N ASP A 190 -27.20 -3.05 15.59
CA ASP A 190 -28.11 -4.12 16.00
C ASP A 190 -27.67 -5.47 15.43
N GLN A 191 -27.25 -5.50 14.15
CA GLN A 191 -26.73 -6.71 13.52
C GLN A 191 -25.40 -7.15 14.14
N ILE A 192 -24.46 -6.24 14.39
CA ILE A 192 -23.17 -6.53 15.03
C ILE A 192 -23.42 -7.19 16.40
N LEU A 193 -24.29 -6.60 17.23
CA LEU A 193 -24.61 -7.17 18.54
C LEU A 193 -25.22 -8.57 18.44
N ALA A 194 -26.12 -8.80 17.46
CA ALA A 194 -26.67 -10.12 17.19
C ALA A 194 -25.59 -11.13 16.77
N ASP A 195 -24.59 -10.70 16.00
CA ASP A 195 -23.48 -11.54 15.56
C ASP A 195 -22.52 -11.88 16.70
N LEU A 196 -22.25 -10.92 17.58
CA LEU A 196 -21.45 -11.17 18.78
C LEU A 196 -22.09 -12.24 19.69
N ALA A 197 -23.43 -12.28 19.75
CA ALA A 197 -24.16 -13.28 20.53
C ALA A 197 -24.08 -14.70 19.91
N LEU A 198 -23.61 -14.85 18.67
CA LEU A 198 -23.36 -16.17 18.08
C LEU A 198 -22.13 -16.84 18.68
N ALA A 199 -21.16 -16.07 19.18
CA ALA A 199 -19.99 -16.61 19.87
C ALA A 199 -20.41 -17.40 21.13
N ASP A 200 -21.47 -16.94 21.81
CA ASP A 200 -22.04 -17.58 23.01
C ASP A 200 -22.68 -18.95 22.71
N ARG A 201 -22.81 -19.33 21.43
CA ARG A 201 -23.29 -20.66 21.01
C ARG A 201 -22.18 -21.66 20.74
N LEU A 202 -20.92 -21.22 20.73
CA LEU A 202 -19.78 -22.11 20.49
C LEU A 202 -19.66 -23.12 21.63
N PRO A 203 -19.24 -24.36 21.37
CA PRO A 203 -19.08 -25.35 22.43
C PRO A 203 -17.93 -24.96 23.37
N PHE A 204 -18.05 -25.34 24.64
CA PHE A 204 -16.95 -25.23 25.59
C PHE A 204 -15.86 -26.24 25.24
N THR A 205 -14.60 -25.80 25.32
CA THR A 205 -13.45 -26.59 24.87
C THR A 205 -12.38 -26.63 25.96
N GLY A 206 -11.62 -27.73 26.01
CA GLY A 206 -10.39 -27.79 26.81
C GLY A 206 -9.24 -27.05 26.14
N SER A 207 -8.12 -26.91 26.84
CA SER A 207 -6.91 -26.33 26.24
C SER A 207 -6.32 -27.26 25.16
N PRO A 208 -5.85 -26.71 24.02
CA PRO A 208 -5.08 -27.48 23.06
C PRO A 208 -3.74 -27.90 23.66
N GLU A 209 -3.14 -28.93 23.09
CA GLU A 209 -1.80 -29.36 23.46
C GLU A 209 -0.78 -28.30 23.01
N PRO A 210 0.13 -27.83 23.89
CA PRO A 210 1.07 -26.76 23.58
C PRO A 210 2.26 -27.30 22.77
N LEU A 211 2.01 -27.78 21.55
CA LEU A 211 3.02 -28.31 20.64
C LEU A 211 2.99 -27.57 19.31
N PRO A 212 4.15 -27.39 18.66
CA PRO A 212 4.19 -26.84 17.30
C PRO A 212 3.29 -27.65 16.34
N PRO A 213 2.41 -26.99 15.57
CA PRO A 213 1.37 -27.67 14.81
C PRO A 213 1.96 -28.42 13.60
N ARG A 214 1.49 -29.64 13.34
CA ARG A 214 1.89 -30.45 12.18
C ARG A 214 0.86 -30.46 11.06
N ARG A 215 -0.40 -30.16 11.36
CA ARG A 215 -1.50 -30.08 10.40
C ARG A 215 -2.24 -28.78 10.59
N ILE A 216 -2.12 -27.88 9.61
CA ILE A 216 -2.63 -26.51 9.72
C ILE A 216 -3.66 -26.28 8.63
N LEU A 217 -4.85 -25.78 9.00
CA LEU A 217 -5.78 -25.21 8.02
C LEU A 217 -5.44 -23.74 7.80
N LEU A 218 -5.16 -23.35 6.56
CA LEU A 218 -4.93 -21.98 6.14
C LEU A 218 -6.07 -21.52 5.23
N THR A 219 -6.82 -20.50 5.66
CA THR A 219 -7.76 -19.80 4.78
C THR A 219 -7.07 -18.59 4.14
N GLY A 220 -7.55 -18.18 2.96
CA GLY A 220 -7.02 -16.96 2.31
C GLY A 220 -5.64 -17.16 1.65
N ALA A 221 -5.22 -18.40 1.40
CA ALA A 221 -3.95 -18.74 0.77
C ALA A 221 -3.76 -18.15 -0.65
N THR A 222 -4.84 -17.72 -1.32
CA THR A 222 -4.79 -17.02 -2.61
C THR A 222 -4.70 -15.49 -2.50
N GLY A 223 -4.82 -14.94 -1.28
CA GLY A 223 -4.67 -13.51 -1.01
C GLY A 223 -3.19 -13.13 -0.87
N PHE A 224 -2.90 -11.83 -0.78
CA PHE A 224 -1.52 -11.33 -0.69
C PHE A 224 -0.80 -11.87 0.55
N LEU A 225 -1.23 -11.50 1.75
CA LEU A 225 -0.61 -11.99 2.99
C LEU A 225 -0.66 -13.53 3.11
N GLY A 226 -1.80 -14.15 2.80
CA GLY A 226 -1.97 -15.60 2.92
C GLY A 226 -1.03 -16.41 2.00
N SER A 227 -0.71 -15.88 0.81
CA SER A 227 0.28 -16.47 -0.11
C SER A 227 1.68 -16.47 0.49
N HIS A 228 2.08 -15.37 1.13
CA HIS A 228 3.38 -15.26 1.81
C HIS A 228 3.43 -16.14 3.06
N MET A 229 2.37 -16.13 3.87
CA MET A 229 2.26 -16.97 5.07
C MET A 229 2.32 -18.46 4.73
N LEU A 230 1.69 -18.89 3.64
CA LEU A 230 1.80 -20.28 3.18
C LEU A 230 3.28 -20.69 2.99
N LEU A 231 4.08 -19.87 2.32
CA LEU A 231 5.48 -20.19 2.10
C LEU A 231 6.31 -20.12 3.37
N ASP A 232 6.04 -19.16 4.25
CA ASP A 232 6.78 -19.06 5.51
C ASP A 232 6.42 -20.20 6.46
N LEU A 233 5.15 -20.65 6.50
CA LEU A 233 4.75 -21.88 7.20
C LEU A 233 5.54 -23.09 6.68
N LEU A 234 5.63 -23.25 5.36
CA LEU A 234 6.37 -24.35 4.75
C LEU A 234 7.89 -24.27 5.00
N ARG A 235 8.47 -23.06 5.03
CA ARG A 235 9.91 -22.85 5.24
C ARG A 235 10.34 -23.01 6.69
N HIS A 236 9.44 -22.73 7.63
CA HIS A 236 9.79 -22.55 9.04
C HIS A 236 9.06 -23.49 9.98
N SER A 237 8.36 -24.48 9.43
CA SER A 237 7.80 -25.60 10.18
C SER A 237 7.88 -26.88 9.34
N ASP A 238 7.59 -28.02 9.96
CA ASP A 238 7.37 -29.30 9.29
C ASP A 238 5.88 -29.58 9.02
N ALA A 239 5.01 -28.57 9.11
CA ALA A 239 3.58 -28.72 8.96
C ALA A 239 3.13 -29.09 7.54
N HIS A 240 2.10 -29.92 7.44
CA HIS A 240 1.30 -30.08 6.24
C HIS A 240 0.16 -29.04 6.27
N VAL A 241 0.01 -28.27 5.20
CA VAL A 241 -0.94 -27.14 5.17
C VAL A 241 -2.14 -27.46 4.28
N TYR A 242 -3.33 -27.47 4.86
CA TYR A 242 -4.60 -27.56 4.15
C TYR A 242 -5.01 -26.15 3.73
N CYS A 243 -5.06 -25.87 2.42
CA CYS A 243 -5.42 -24.57 1.89
C CYS A 243 -6.88 -24.57 1.44
N LEU A 244 -7.73 -23.81 2.13
CA LEU A 244 -9.12 -23.61 1.70
C LEU A 244 -9.18 -22.60 0.54
N VAL A 245 -9.69 -23.02 -0.61
CA VAL A 245 -9.70 -22.20 -1.84
C VAL A 245 -11.06 -22.29 -2.53
N ARG A 246 -11.63 -21.13 -2.89
CA ARG A 246 -12.89 -21.06 -3.64
C ARG A 246 -12.68 -21.52 -5.08
N ALA A 247 -13.19 -22.71 -5.40
CA ALA A 247 -13.19 -23.31 -6.73
C ALA A 247 -14.30 -24.37 -6.84
N ALA A 248 -14.57 -24.83 -8.06
CA ALA A 248 -15.58 -25.87 -8.31
C ALA A 248 -15.11 -27.26 -7.86
N ASP A 249 -13.81 -27.53 -7.95
CA ASP A 249 -13.18 -28.81 -7.62
C ASP A 249 -11.72 -28.61 -7.20
N GLU A 250 -11.07 -29.70 -6.76
CA GLU A 250 -9.68 -29.71 -6.29
C GLU A 250 -8.67 -29.27 -7.37
N THR A 251 -8.90 -29.61 -8.64
CA THR A 251 -7.97 -29.29 -9.74
C THR A 251 -8.02 -27.79 -10.04
N ALA A 252 -9.22 -27.23 -10.10
CA ALA A 252 -9.45 -25.81 -10.24
C ALA A 252 -8.90 -25.04 -9.02
N ALA A 253 -9.06 -25.58 -7.81
CA ALA A 253 -8.53 -24.99 -6.58
C ALA A 253 -6.98 -24.93 -6.61
N ALA A 254 -6.32 -26.02 -6.96
CA ALA A 254 -4.86 -26.09 -7.06
C ALA A 254 -4.31 -25.17 -8.16
N THR A 255 -5.03 -25.07 -9.29
CA THR A 255 -4.67 -24.15 -10.38
C THR A 255 -4.74 -22.70 -9.91
N ARG A 256 -5.86 -22.31 -9.27
CA ARG A 256 -6.06 -20.97 -8.72
C ARG A 256 -4.99 -20.60 -7.69
N LEU A 257 -4.62 -21.52 -6.79
CA LEU A 257 -3.55 -21.29 -5.82
C LEU A 257 -2.19 -21.10 -6.51
N GLY A 258 -1.87 -21.94 -7.49
CA GLY A 258 -0.65 -21.82 -8.27
C GLY A 258 -0.55 -20.49 -9.04
N GLU A 259 -1.66 -20.01 -9.60
CA GLU A 259 -1.74 -18.71 -10.28
C GLU A 259 -1.55 -17.55 -9.30
N ALA A 260 -2.18 -17.59 -8.13
CA ALA A 260 -2.02 -16.57 -7.09
C ALA A 260 -0.57 -16.47 -6.59
N LEU A 261 0.10 -17.60 -6.34
CA LEU A 261 1.51 -17.56 -5.94
C LEU A 261 2.39 -16.98 -7.05
N LYS A 262 2.17 -17.36 -8.31
CA LYS A 262 2.94 -16.84 -9.45
C LYS A 262 2.74 -15.33 -9.64
N SER A 263 1.53 -14.80 -9.43
CA SER A 263 1.27 -13.36 -9.59
C SER A 263 2.08 -12.52 -8.59
N TYR A 264 2.29 -13.02 -7.37
CA TYR A 264 3.16 -12.41 -6.36
C TYR A 264 4.65 -12.81 -6.47
N LYS A 265 5.07 -13.39 -7.60
CA LYS A 265 6.46 -13.86 -7.85
C LYS A 265 6.93 -14.89 -6.81
N LEU A 266 6.00 -15.70 -6.29
CA LEU A 266 6.28 -16.76 -5.34
C LEU A 266 6.40 -18.12 -6.06
N PRO A 267 7.27 -19.02 -5.57
CA PRO A 267 7.46 -20.34 -6.17
C PRO A 267 6.20 -21.21 -6.10
N TRP A 268 5.99 -22.02 -7.14
CA TRP A 268 4.99 -23.08 -7.19
C TRP A 268 5.64 -24.39 -7.65
N SER A 269 6.47 -24.97 -6.78
CA SER A 269 7.28 -26.15 -7.06
C SER A 269 6.53 -27.46 -6.76
N SER A 270 7.10 -28.59 -7.18
CA SER A 270 6.63 -29.92 -6.75
C SER A 270 6.82 -30.14 -5.25
N GLU A 271 7.86 -29.56 -4.65
CA GLU A 271 8.14 -29.64 -3.21
C GLU A 271 7.04 -28.96 -2.39
N ILE A 272 6.63 -27.75 -2.78
CA ILE A 272 5.50 -27.05 -2.15
C ILE A 272 4.24 -27.90 -2.23
N ARG A 273 3.93 -28.44 -3.42
CA ARG A 273 2.74 -29.26 -3.65
C ARG A 273 2.69 -30.55 -2.83
N ARG A 274 3.83 -31.07 -2.36
CA ARG A 274 3.88 -32.27 -1.51
C ARG A 274 3.50 -32.00 -0.06
N ARG A 275 3.61 -30.76 0.40
CA ARG A 275 3.34 -30.36 1.79
C ARG A 275 2.04 -29.60 1.96
N ILE A 276 1.19 -29.59 0.93
CA ILE A 276 -0.10 -28.93 0.97
C ILE A 276 -1.20 -29.86 0.45
N THR A 277 -2.41 -29.66 0.95
CA THR A 277 -3.65 -30.19 0.38
C THR A 277 -4.56 -29.02 0.04
N VAL A 278 -5.01 -28.89 -1.20
CA VAL A 278 -5.89 -27.78 -1.59
C VAL A 278 -7.33 -28.25 -1.54
N LEU A 279 -8.14 -27.63 -0.68
CA LEU A 279 -9.53 -27.98 -0.45
C LEU A 279 -10.46 -27.00 -1.16
N PRO A 280 -11.30 -27.45 -2.11
CA PRO A 280 -12.34 -26.60 -2.69
C PRO A 280 -13.38 -26.28 -1.62
N GLY A 281 -13.44 -25.01 -1.21
CA GLY A 281 -14.36 -24.57 -0.16
C GLY A 281 -14.52 -23.06 -0.10
N ASP A 282 -15.54 -22.61 0.62
CA ASP A 282 -15.91 -21.21 0.75
C ASP A 282 -16.23 -20.89 2.20
N ILE A 283 -15.47 -19.97 2.78
CA ILE A 283 -15.64 -19.54 4.18
C ILE A 283 -17.02 -18.95 4.46
N ARG A 284 -17.73 -18.52 3.42
CA ARG A 284 -19.09 -17.97 3.50
C ARG A 284 -20.17 -19.05 3.64
N ARG A 285 -19.83 -20.33 3.44
CA ARG A 285 -20.79 -21.44 3.51
C ARG A 285 -20.71 -22.15 4.86
N PRO A 286 -21.83 -22.74 5.34
CA PRO A 286 -21.79 -23.66 6.48
C PRO A 286 -20.73 -24.75 6.26
N HIS A 287 -20.05 -25.14 7.34
CA HIS A 287 -18.93 -26.09 7.31
C HIS A 287 -17.87 -25.77 6.23
N LEU A 288 -17.66 -24.48 5.94
CA LEU A 288 -16.73 -23.99 4.91
C LEU A 288 -17.06 -24.50 3.49
N GLY A 289 -18.28 -24.98 3.25
CA GLY A 289 -18.70 -25.61 2.00
C GLY A 289 -18.12 -27.01 1.77
N LEU A 290 -17.55 -27.63 2.82
CA LEU A 290 -17.03 -28.99 2.77
C LEU A 290 -18.14 -30.02 3.03
N SER A 291 -17.91 -31.27 2.66
CA SER A 291 -18.77 -32.38 3.08
C SER A 291 -18.65 -32.62 4.58
N ASP A 292 -19.69 -33.17 5.19
CA ASP A 292 -19.69 -33.49 6.63
C ASP A 292 -18.57 -34.48 6.98
N ASP A 293 -18.27 -35.45 6.11
CA ASP A 293 -17.16 -36.39 6.30
C ASP A 293 -15.80 -35.69 6.37
N LEU A 294 -15.55 -34.75 5.45
CA LEU A 294 -14.31 -33.99 5.42
C LEU A 294 -14.22 -33.01 6.58
N TRP A 295 -15.33 -32.34 6.93
CA TRP A 295 -15.41 -31.49 8.12
C TRP A 295 -15.06 -32.27 9.39
N ASN A 296 -15.66 -33.45 9.59
CA ASN A 296 -15.42 -34.31 10.75
C ASN A 296 -13.97 -34.83 10.79
N SER A 297 -13.41 -35.22 9.64
CA SER A 297 -11.98 -35.59 9.55
C SER A 297 -11.08 -34.42 9.97
N LEU A 298 -11.29 -33.23 9.42
CA LEU A 298 -10.51 -32.04 9.77
C LEU A 298 -10.65 -31.65 11.25
N ALA A 299 -11.86 -31.78 11.82
CA ALA A 299 -12.11 -31.49 13.23
C ALA A 299 -11.28 -32.39 14.18
N HIS A 300 -10.98 -33.62 13.77
CA HIS A 300 -10.15 -34.56 14.54
C HIS A 300 -8.66 -34.52 14.20
N GLU A 301 -8.32 -34.12 12.97
CA GLU A 301 -6.96 -34.24 12.45
C GLU A 301 -6.14 -32.95 12.50
N LEU A 302 -6.77 -31.77 12.50
CA LEU A 302 -6.05 -30.50 12.51
C LEU A 302 -5.46 -30.19 13.88
N ASP A 303 -4.23 -29.68 13.90
CA ASP A 303 -3.56 -29.20 15.10
C ASP A 303 -3.74 -27.69 15.30
N SER A 304 -3.97 -26.92 14.24
CA SER A 304 -4.13 -25.46 14.30
C SER A 304 -4.91 -24.92 13.10
N ILE A 305 -5.58 -23.78 13.28
CA ILE A 305 -6.31 -23.07 12.23
C ILE A 305 -5.77 -21.64 12.12
N VAL A 306 -5.44 -21.21 10.90
CA VAL A 306 -4.98 -19.86 10.57
C VAL A 306 -6.01 -19.20 9.65
N GLY A 307 -6.77 -18.26 10.20
CA GLY A 307 -7.78 -17.48 9.51
C GLY A 307 -7.22 -16.20 8.90
N VAL A 308 -6.86 -16.22 7.61
CA VAL A 308 -6.43 -15.02 6.86
C VAL A 308 -7.51 -14.54 5.90
N ALA A 309 -8.44 -15.40 5.49
CA ALA A 309 -9.49 -15.02 4.54
C ALA A 309 -10.38 -13.91 5.11
N ALA A 310 -10.47 -12.81 4.37
CA ALA A 310 -11.40 -11.73 4.59
C ALA A 310 -11.75 -11.09 3.24
N ALA A 311 -12.97 -10.57 3.12
CA ALA A 311 -13.32 -9.59 2.11
C ALA A 311 -12.77 -8.22 2.56
N VAL A 312 -11.83 -7.68 1.78
CA VAL A 312 -11.24 -6.36 2.00
C VAL A 312 -11.80 -5.42 0.94
N ASP A 313 -12.81 -4.65 1.31
CA ASP A 313 -13.43 -3.65 0.44
C ASP A 313 -13.89 -2.48 1.32
N PHE A 314 -13.27 -1.31 1.10
CA PHE A 314 -13.52 -0.11 1.91
C PHE A 314 -14.77 0.67 1.47
N LEU A 315 -15.37 0.29 0.34
CA LEU A 315 -16.62 0.89 -0.13
C LEU A 315 -17.83 0.15 0.45
N ARG A 316 -17.68 -1.15 0.77
CA ARG A 316 -18.79 -1.98 1.25
C ARG A 316 -19.11 -1.74 2.72
N GLY A 317 -20.40 -1.82 3.05
CA GLY A 317 -20.91 -1.77 4.41
C GLY A 317 -20.75 -3.10 5.16
N TYR A 318 -21.09 -3.08 6.45
CA TYR A 318 -20.95 -4.23 7.35
C TYR A 318 -21.68 -5.47 6.81
N HIS A 319 -22.94 -5.33 6.40
CA HIS A 319 -23.78 -6.45 5.95
C HIS A 319 -23.16 -7.23 4.79
N SER A 320 -22.59 -6.54 3.80
CA SER A 320 -21.95 -7.19 2.63
C SER A 320 -20.60 -7.84 2.95
N LEU A 321 -19.97 -7.50 4.07
CA LEU A 321 -18.70 -8.08 4.53
C LEU A 321 -18.90 -9.14 5.62
N ARG A 322 -20.03 -9.09 6.33
CA ARG A 322 -20.40 -9.92 7.48
C ARG A 322 -20.20 -11.41 7.23
N GLN A 323 -20.66 -11.92 6.08
CA GLN A 323 -20.62 -13.36 5.79
C GLN A 323 -19.18 -13.89 5.74
N SER A 324 -18.28 -13.14 5.12
CA SER A 324 -16.87 -13.53 4.99
C SER A 324 -16.08 -13.27 6.27
N ASN A 325 -16.25 -12.07 6.85
CA ASN A 325 -15.34 -11.57 7.87
C ASN A 325 -15.76 -11.99 9.28
N VAL A 326 -17.07 -12.08 9.56
CA VAL A 326 -17.61 -12.36 10.90
C VAL A 326 -18.08 -13.80 11.01
N LEU A 327 -19.06 -14.20 10.19
CA LEU A 327 -19.60 -15.56 10.24
C LEU A 327 -18.57 -16.61 9.80
N GLY A 328 -17.75 -16.26 8.82
CA GLY A 328 -16.62 -17.09 8.43
C GLY A 328 -15.63 -17.34 9.57
N ALA A 329 -15.30 -16.29 10.34
CA ALA A 329 -14.44 -16.41 11.52
C ALA A 329 -15.07 -17.27 12.63
N LEU A 330 -16.37 -17.11 12.88
CA LEU A 330 -17.13 -17.94 13.82
C LEU A 330 -17.19 -19.42 13.39
N THR A 331 -17.33 -19.69 12.08
CA THR A 331 -17.28 -21.06 11.55
C THR A 331 -15.90 -21.69 11.75
N LEU A 332 -14.82 -20.92 11.64
CA LEU A 332 -13.47 -21.38 11.97
C LEU A 332 -13.31 -21.64 13.48
N ALA A 333 -13.92 -20.82 14.34
CA ALA A 333 -13.95 -21.06 15.77
C ALA A 333 -14.74 -22.31 16.13
N GLU A 334 -15.85 -22.59 15.44
CA GLU A 334 -16.62 -23.82 15.58
C GLU A 334 -15.76 -25.04 15.22
N LEU A 335 -15.03 -25.00 14.11
CA LEU A 335 -14.09 -26.08 13.74
C LEU A 335 -12.94 -26.25 14.75
N ALA A 336 -12.47 -25.13 15.32
CA ALA A 336 -11.44 -25.13 16.34
C ALA A 336 -11.92 -25.78 17.65
N ALA A 337 -13.21 -25.58 17.96
CA ALA A 337 -13.88 -26.10 19.15
C ALA A 337 -14.43 -27.52 18.98
N THR A 338 -14.60 -28.00 17.74
CA THR A 338 -15.14 -29.33 17.43
C THR A 338 -14.04 -30.39 17.43
N GLY A 339 -14.34 -31.55 18.03
CA GLY A 339 -13.41 -32.68 18.06
C GLY A 339 -12.26 -32.45 19.04
N ARG A 340 -11.02 -32.39 18.53
CA ARG A 340 -9.85 -32.06 19.36
C ARG A 340 -9.71 -30.54 19.47
N PRO A 341 -9.52 -29.96 20.67
CA PRO A 341 -9.25 -28.53 20.81
C PRO A 341 -7.99 -28.14 20.06
N LYS A 342 -8.05 -27.02 19.32
CA LYS A 342 -6.94 -26.49 18.53
C LYS A 342 -6.94 -24.96 18.57
N PRO A 343 -5.76 -24.30 18.62
CA PRO A 343 -5.68 -22.85 18.57
C PRO A 343 -6.22 -22.30 17.24
N LEU A 344 -6.91 -21.16 17.33
CA LEU A 344 -7.33 -20.36 16.20
C LEU A 344 -6.50 -19.08 16.13
N HIS A 345 -5.73 -18.91 15.07
CA HIS A 345 -4.96 -17.70 14.80
C HIS A 345 -5.71 -16.85 13.79
N HIS A 346 -6.26 -15.72 14.23
CA HIS A 346 -7.03 -14.81 13.40
C HIS A 346 -6.17 -13.62 12.95
N ILE A 347 -6.01 -13.44 11.64
CA ILE A 347 -5.46 -12.20 11.09
C ILE A 347 -6.56 -11.15 11.13
N SER A 348 -6.50 -10.28 12.14
CA SER A 348 -7.31 -9.08 12.32
C SER A 348 -6.71 -7.90 11.53
N SER A 349 -6.82 -6.67 12.04
CA SER A 349 -6.18 -5.46 11.52
C SER A 349 -6.13 -4.41 12.62
N VAL A 350 -5.17 -3.48 12.58
CA VAL A 350 -5.22 -2.28 13.44
C VAL A 350 -6.44 -1.40 13.15
N ALA A 351 -7.15 -1.63 12.04
CA ALA A 351 -8.42 -0.97 11.71
C ALA A 351 -9.51 -1.15 12.77
N VAL A 352 -9.38 -2.14 13.68
CA VAL A 352 -10.27 -2.27 14.86
C VAL A 352 -10.20 -1.06 15.80
N PHE A 353 -9.17 -0.21 15.65
CA PHE A 353 -8.94 1.01 16.40
C PHE A 353 -9.23 2.31 15.61
N ASN A 354 -9.83 2.22 14.41
CA ASN A 354 -10.11 3.38 13.55
C ASN A 354 -11.29 4.24 14.07
N GLU A 355 -11.40 4.45 15.38
CA GLU A 355 -12.31 5.45 15.92
C GLU A 355 -11.72 6.86 15.73
N VAL A 356 -12.59 7.80 15.36
CA VAL A 356 -12.17 9.20 15.21
C VAL A 356 -11.78 9.76 16.59
N GLY A 357 -10.52 10.18 16.73
CA GLY A 357 -10.00 10.78 17.96
C GLY A 357 -9.39 9.79 18.97
N ILE A 358 -9.06 8.56 18.54
CA ILE A 358 -8.34 7.62 19.38
C ILE A 358 -7.00 8.18 19.87
N THR A 359 -6.64 7.89 21.11
CA THR A 359 -5.43 8.41 21.75
C THR A 359 -4.29 7.40 21.85
N ALA A 360 -4.59 6.10 21.82
CA ALA A 360 -3.62 5.02 21.92
C ALA A 360 -4.08 3.79 21.12
N MET A 361 -3.11 3.01 20.63
CA MET A 361 -3.32 1.74 19.94
C MET A 361 -2.35 0.70 20.48
N GLY A 362 -2.65 0.11 21.63
CA GLY A 362 -1.88 -0.97 22.25
C GLY A 362 -2.39 -2.37 21.90
N GLU A 363 -1.52 -3.36 22.09
CA GLU A 363 -1.89 -4.78 21.92
C GLU A 363 -2.98 -5.22 22.89
N ASP A 364 -2.92 -4.73 24.14
CA ASP A 364 -3.87 -5.04 25.22
C ASP A 364 -4.94 -3.95 25.44
N ASP A 365 -4.95 -2.90 24.60
CA ASP A 365 -5.96 -1.85 24.70
C ASP A 365 -7.36 -2.41 24.39
N PRO A 366 -8.40 -1.94 25.10
CA PRO A 366 -9.75 -2.46 24.94
C PRO A 366 -10.32 -2.11 23.57
N LEU A 367 -10.97 -3.09 22.94
CA LEU A 367 -11.79 -2.86 21.76
C LEU A 367 -13.15 -2.26 22.17
N ALA A 368 -13.17 -0.96 22.40
CA ALA A 368 -14.37 -0.19 22.76
C ALA A 368 -14.98 0.51 21.53
N HIS A 369 -16.12 1.17 21.75
CA HIS A 369 -16.70 2.18 20.85
C HIS A 369 -16.98 1.77 19.39
N ILE A 370 -17.64 0.64 19.19
CA ILE A 370 -18.14 0.24 17.86
C ILE A 370 -19.05 1.31 17.20
N ASP A 371 -19.73 2.12 18.01
CA ASP A 371 -20.55 3.26 17.58
C ASP A 371 -19.75 4.36 16.86
N ARG A 372 -18.42 4.36 17.01
CA ARG A 372 -17.50 5.32 16.37
C ARG A 372 -16.80 4.79 15.13
N LEU A 373 -16.95 3.50 14.81
CA LEU A 373 -16.45 2.94 13.55
C LEU A 373 -17.44 3.19 12.43
N ILE A 374 -16.94 3.71 11.30
CA ILE A 374 -17.79 4.18 10.20
C ILE A 374 -17.71 3.25 8.98
N ALA A 375 -16.51 2.80 8.64
CA ALA A 375 -16.33 1.92 7.49
C ALA A 375 -16.80 0.50 7.82
N GLY A 376 -17.53 -0.12 6.88
CA GLY A 376 -18.02 -1.48 7.02
C GLY A 376 -16.89 -2.50 7.22
N TYR A 377 -15.73 -2.27 6.58
CA TYR A 377 -14.54 -3.10 6.78
C TYR A 377 -14.08 -3.06 8.25
N ASP A 378 -13.89 -1.88 8.82
CA ASP A 378 -13.45 -1.69 10.22
C ASP A 378 -14.42 -2.35 11.19
N GLN A 379 -15.73 -2.09 11.00
CA GLN A 379 -16.80 -2.72 11.79
C GLN A 379 -16.76 -4.25 11.69
N SER A 380 -16.55 -4.81 10.50
CA SER A 380 -16.50 -6.26 10.29
C SER A 380 -15.27 -6.91 10.94
N LYS A 381 -14.10 -6.25 10.90
CA LYS A 381 -12.89 -6.73 11.58
C LYS A 381 -13.02 -6.63 13.10
N TRP A 382 -13.60 -5.54 13.59
CA TRP A 382 -13.89 -5.36 15.02
C TRP A 382 -14.87 -6.42 15.51
N ALA A 383 -15.98 -6.63 14.80
CA ALA A 383 -17.01 -7.60 15.19
C ALA A 383 -16.46 -9.03 15.21
N ALA A 384 -15.67 -9.41 14.21
CA ALA A 384 -15.00 -10.70 14.17
C ALA A 384 -14.06 -10.88 15.36
N GLU A 385 -13.20 -9.90 15.64
CA GLU A 385 -12.24 -10.00 16.74
C GLU A 385 -12.94 -10.05 18.11
N VAL A 386 -13.96 -9.23 18.33
CA VAL A 386 -14.72 -9.24 19.59
C VAL A 386 -15.52 -10.53 19.76
N ALA A 387 -16.13 -11.07 18.71
CA ALA A 387 -16.81 -12.36 18.76
C ALA A 387 -15.82 -13.49 19.10
N LEU A 388 -14.64 -13.50 18.48
CA LEU A 388 -13.60 -14.49 18.79
C LEU A 388 -12.99 -14.30 20.19
N ARG A 389 -12.92 -13.06 20.71
CA ARG A 389 -12.54 -12.80 22.11
C ARG A 389 -13.55 -13.42 23.08
N ARG A 390 -14.85 -13.31 22.82
CA ARG A 390 -15.88 -14.00 23.61
C ARG A 390 -15.73 -15.52 23.54
N ALA A 391 -15.32 -16.06 22.40
CA ALA A 391 -15.02 -17.49 22.30
C ALA A 391 -13.89 -17.94 23.24
N ARG A 392 -12.98 -17.03 23.66
CA ARG A 392 -11.98 -17.34 24.70
C ARG A 392 -12.62 -17.67 26.05
N ASP A 393 -13.78 -17.07 26.36
CA ASP A 393 -14.53 -17.36 27.59
C ASP A 393 -15.09 -18.79 27.60
N HIS A 394 -15.18 -19.43 26.43
CA HIS A 394 -15.57 -20.84 26.26
C HIS A 394 -14.35 -21.79 26.29
N GLY A 395 -13.16 -21.27 26.62
CA GLY A 395 -11.91 -22.03 26.70
C GLY A 395 -11.16 -22.15 25.37
N LEU A 396 -11.65 -21.55 24.28
CA LEU A 396 -10.97 -21.59 23.00
C LEU A 396 -9.71 -20.70 23.02
N ILE A 397 -8.58 -21.23 22.57
CA ILE A 397 -7.36 -20.43 22.41
C ILE A 397 -7.42 -19.68 21.08
N VAL A 398 -7.73 -18.38 21.16
CA VAL A 398 -7.73 -17.47 20.01
C VAL A 398 -6.52 -16.55 20.10
N THR A 399 -5.77 -16.41 19.02
CA THR A 399 -4.66 -15.45 18.89
C THR A 399 -5.02 -14.42 17.83
N ALA A 400 -5.09 -13.13 18.18
CA ALA A 400 -5.38 -12.08 17.21
C ALA A 400 -4.08 -11.40 16.75
N MET A 401 -3.84 -11.36 15.45
CA MET A 401 -2.71 -10.66 14.86
C MET A 401 -3.22 -9.49 14.02
N ARG A 402 -2.78 -8.27 14.30
CA ARG A 402 -3.30 -7.03 13.73
C ARG A 402 -2.25 -6.36 12.84
N PRO A 403 -2.17 -6.70 11.54
CA PRO A 403 -1.39 -5.92 10.61
C PRO A 403 -1.90 -4.48 10.46
N GLY A 404 -0.96 -3.58 10.21
CA GLY A 404 -1.22 -2.26 9.66
C GLY A 404 -1.35 -2.29 8.14
N GLY A 405 -0.86 -1.23 7.48
CA GLY A 405 -0.66 -1.24 6.03
C GLY A 405 0.39 -2.29 5.64
N ILE A 406 0.01 -3.22 4.77
CA ILE A 406 0.93 -4.28 4.32
C ILE A 406 1.65 -3.80 3.07
N GLY A 407 2.91 -3.41 3.24
CA GLY A 407 3.79 -2.99 2.17
C GLY A 407 4.24 -4.15 1.27
N GLY A 408 4.85 -3.79 0.14
CA GLY A 408 5.42 -4.75 -0.78
C GLY A 408 6.60 -5.54 -0.20
N HIS A 409 6.89 -6.69 -0.80
CA HIS A 409 7.96 -7.58 -0.37
C HIS A 409 9.33 -6.94 -0.64
N THR A 410 10.18 -6.85 0.38
CA THR A 410 11.46 -6.08 0.31
C THR A 410 12.42 -6.53 -0.79
N LYS A 411 12.44 -7.84 -1.12
CA LYS A 411 13.29 -8.41 -2.18
C LYS A 411 12.66 -8.50 -3.58
N THR A 412 11.39 -8.90 -3.69
CA THR A 412 10.74 -9.13 -5.00
C THR A 412 9.97 -7.91 -5.51
N GLY A 413 9.66 -6.96 -4.62
CA GLY A 413 8.81 -5.82 -4.94
C GLY A 413 7.34 -6.15 -5.13
N ALA A 414 6.92 -7.43 -4.96
CA ALA A 414 5.54 -7.84 -5.10
C ALA A 414 4.66 -7.09 -4.08
N TYR A 415 3.54 -6.55 -4.53
CA TYR A 415 2.58 -5.79 -3.73
C TYR A 415 1.15 -6.16 -4.15
N ASN A 416 0.17 -5.73 -3.36
CA ASN A 416 -1.25 -5.87 -3.70
C ASN A 416 -1.79 -4.59 -4.36
N PRO A 417 -2.14 -4.59 -5.66
CA PRO A 417 -2.63 -3.39 -6.34
C PRO A 417 -4.00 -2.91 -5.84
N GLN A 418 -4.76 -3.77 -5.17
CA GLN A 418 -6.06 -3.43 -4.58
C GLN A 418 -5.97 -3.05 -3.10
N ASP A 419 -4.76 -2.79 -2.58
CA ASP A 419 -4.54 -2.33 -1.21
C ASP A 419 -4.45 -0.80 -1.13
N LEU A 420 -5.02 -0.22 -0.07
CA LEU A 420 -5.02 1.23 0.14
C LEU A 420 -3.60 1.79 0.31
N SER A 421 -2.72 1.09 1.03
CA SER A 421 -1.33 1.50 1.26
C SER A 421 -0.55 1.49 -0.05
N SER A 422 -0.78 0.49 -0.90
CA SER A 422 -0.18 0.41 -2.23
C SER A 422 -0.67 1.52 -3.15
N GLY A 423 -1.96 1.86 -3.06
CA GLY A 423 -2.56 3.00 -3.76
C GLY A 423 -1.92 4.33 -3.34
N PHE A 424 -1.83 4.59 -2.03
CA PHE A 424 -1.16 5.78 -1.51
C PHE A 424 0.30 5.86 -1.96
N LEU A 425 1.05 4.78 -1.83
CA LEU A 425 2.45 4.75 -2.23
C LEU A 425 2.65 5.04 -3.73
N SER A 426 1.75 4.51 -4.57
CA SER A 426 1.73 4.78 -6.01
C SER A 426 1.46 6.26 -6.28
N ALA A 427 0.45 6.85 -5.63
CA ALA A 427 0.13 8.27 -5.75
C ALA A 427 1.30 9.15 -5.30
N PHE A 428 1.98 8.81 -4.21
CA PHE A 428 3.14 9.55 -3.69
C PHE A 428 4.31 9.52 -4.69
N GLY A 429 4.64 8.33 -5.20
CA GLY A 429 5.73 8.15 -6.16
C GLY A 429 5.44 8.80 -7.52
N ARG A 430 4.19 8.78 -7.96
CA ARG A 430 3.77 9.33 -9.26
C ARG A 430 3.61 10.84 -9.24
N PHE A 431 2.77 11.36 -8.34
CA PHE A 431 2.40 12.78 -8.31
C PHE A 431 3.38 13.63 -7.51
N ARG A 432 4.30 13.00 -6.77
CA ARG A 432 5.28 13.67 -5.94
C ARG A 432 4.63 14.61 -4.92
N THR A 433 3.47 14.19 -4.39
CA THR A 433 2.73 14.87 -3.32
C THR A 433 2.31 13.87 -2.27
N VAL A 434 2.31 14.28 -1.01
CA VAL A 434 1.85 13.48 0.13
C VAL A 434 0.88 14.32 0.98
N PRO A 435 -0.19 13.73 1.56
CA PRO A 435 -1.01 14.44 2.52
C PRO A 435 -0.25 14.58 3.84
N ALA A 436 -0.59 15.58 4.64
CA ALA A 436 -0.15 15.65 6.03
C ALA A 436 -0.76 14.49 6.83
N PHE A 437 0.07 13.77 7.60
CA PHE A 437 -0.33 12.67 8.47
C PHE A 437 0.52 12.63 9.74
N HIS A 438 0.04 11.94 10.78
CA HIS A 438 0.80 11.74 12.01
C HIS A 438 1.74 10.54 11.90
N TYR A 439 1.17 9.36 11.66
CA TYR A 439 1.90 8.11 11.55
C TYR A 439 1.36 7.24 10.41
N LEU A 440 2.26 6.54 9.73
CA LEU A 440 1.93 5.40 8.89
C LEU A 440 2.37 4.13 9.59
N ASN A 441 1.39 3.39 10.12
CA ASN A 441 1.57 2.07 10.72
C ASN A 441 1.63 1.02 9.60
N ALA A 442 2.81 0.80 9.01
CA ALA A 442 2.97 -0.09 7.87
C ALA A 442 4.30 -0.86 7.89
N ALA A 443 4.23 -2.13 7.49
CA ALA A 443 5.37 -3.04 7.45
C ALA A 443 5.38 -3.86 6.14
N PRO A 444 6.56 -4.29 5.66
CA PRO A 444 6.65 -5.12 4.47
C PRO A 444 6.05 -6.52 4.71
N VAL A 445 5.39 -7.07 3.69
CA VAL A 445 4.69 -8.36 3.79
C VAL A 445 5.58 -9.52 4.25
N ASP A 446 6.87 -9.53 3.89
CA ASP A 446 7.81 -10.56 4.32
C ASP A 446 8.11 -10.51 5.82
N TRP A 447 8.10 -9.32 6.44
CA TRP A 447 8.20 -9.23 7.90
C TRP A 447 6.88 -9.60 8.58
N VAL A 448 5.75 -9.08 8.10
CA VAL A 448 4.41 -9.38 8.64
C VAL A 448 4.14 -10.89 8.62
N SER A 449 4.40 -11.54 7.48
CA SER A 449 4.24 -12.97 7.30
C SER A 449 5.17 -13.78 8.21
N ARG A 450 6.46 -13.41 8.27
CA ARG A 450 7.45 -14.10 9.10
C ARG A 450 7.10 -14.06 10.58
N THR A 451 6.67 -12.91 11.09
CA THR A 451 6.27 -12.73 12.48
C THR A 451 4.96 -13.46 12.78
N ALA A 452 3.97 -13.38 11.89
CA ALA A 452 2.71 -14.11 12.04
C ALA A 452 2.91 -15.62 12.10
N VAL A 453 3.77 -16.17 11.25
CA VAL A 453 4.10 -17.60 11.25
C VAL A 453 4.82 -18.01 12.54
N ALA A 454 5.71 -17.16 13.07
CA ALA A 454 6.35 -17.44 14.35
C ALA A 454 5.33 -17.55 15.49
N VAL A 455 4.34 -16.66 15.53
CA VAL A 455 3.21 -16.74 16.49
C VAL A 455 2.43 -18.04 16.34
N VAL A 456 2.18 -18.50 15.11
CA VAL A 456 1.48 -19.77 14.85
C VAL A 456 2.28 -20.97 15.35
N CYS A 457 3.60 -20.96 15.14
CA CYS A 457 4.47 -22.09 15.45
C CYS A 457 4.95 -22.17 16.91
N GLU A 458 4.81 -21.08 17.69
CA GLU A 458 5.29 -20.98 19.06
C GLU A 458 4.11 -21.11 20.06
N PRO A 459 3.96 -22.25 20.76
CA PRO A 459 2.85 -22.47 21.70
C PRO A 459 2.74 -21.44 22.81
N ASP A 460 3.87 -20.93 23.31
CA ASP A 460 3.91 -19.91 24.36
C ASP A 460 3.37 -18.54 23.87
N ALA A 461 3.27 -18.35 22.55
CA ALA A 461 2.73 -17.13 21.95
C ALA A 461 1.20 -17.17 21.77
N TRP A 462 0.54 -18.30 22.01
CA TRP A 462 -0.88 -18.47 21.72
C TRP A 462 -1.79 -17.80 22.76
N GLY A 463 -2.98 -17.35 22.33
CA GLY A 463 -3.99 -16.77 23.21
C GLY A 463 -3.87 -15.25 23.39
N TYR A 464 -2.85 -14.64 22.80
CA TYR A 464 -2.53 -13.23 22.92
C TYR A 464 -2.88 -12.42 21.67
N ASP A 465 -2.73 -11.11 21.79
CA ASP A 465 -2.93 -10.15 20.71
C ASP A 465 -1.60 -9.51 20.32
N TYR A 466 -1.35 -9.37 19.02
CA TYR A 466 -0.09 -8.91 18.45
C TYR A 466 -0.33 -7.82 17.39
N HIS A 467 0.46 -6.75 17.42
CA HIS A 467 0.45 -5.72 16.38
C HIS A 467 1.56 -5.98 15.36
N LEU A 468 1.19 -6.26 14.12
CA LEU A 468 2.12 -6.56 13.02
C LEU A 468 2.33 -5.31 12.14
N THR A 469 2.69 -4.19 12.76
CA THR A 469 2.79 -2.88 12.11
C THR A 469 4.22 -2.46 11.80
N GLY A 470 5.22 -3.13 12.38
CA GLY A 470 6.61 -2.70 12.33
C GLY A 470 6.81 -1.35 13.02
N VAL A 471 7.90 -0.66 12.69
CA VAL A 471 8.18 0.67 13.26
C VAL A 471 7.36 1.73 12.51
N PRO A 472 6.46 2.47 13.17
CA PRO A 472 5.65 3.51 12.53
C PRO A 472 6.50 4.61 11.90
N ASN A 473 6.11 5.08 10.72
CA ASN A 473 6.80 6.18 10.04
C ASN A 473 6.08 7.51 10.28
N THR A 474 6.83 8.54 10.65
CA THR A 474 6.31 9.92 10.69
C THR A 474 6.28 10.55 9.31
N LEU A 475 5.57 11.68 9.16
CA LEU A 475 5.60 12.47 7.93
C LEU A 475 7.03 12.90 7.55
N ASP A 476 7.80 13.37 8.53
CA ASP A 476 9.18 13.79 8.32
C ASP A 476 10.07 12.64 7.84
N ASP A 477 9.84 11.43 8.36
CA ASP A 477 10.55 10.24 7.91
C ASP A 477 10.24 9.90 6.45
N VAL A 478 8.95 9.93 6.06
CA VAL A 478 8.56 9.66 4.67
C VAL A 478 9.10 10.73 3.73
N VAL A 479 9.01 12.02 4.07
CA VAL A 479 9.57 13.11 3.26
C VAL A 479 11.07 12.93 3.07
N ARG A 480 11.80 12.64 4.16
CA ARG A 480 13.25 12.39 4.14
C ARG A 480 13.61 11.18 3.28
N ASP A 481 12.91 10.07 3.46
CA ASP A 481 13.18 8.82 2.76
C ASP A 481 12.86 8.95 1.26
N MET A 482 11.74 9.60 0.91
CA MET A 482 11.39 9.91 -0.47
C MET A 482 12.42 10.84 -1.12
N ALA A 483 12.86 11.89 -0.42
CA ALA A 483 13.94 12.77 -0.90
C ALA A 483 15.24 12.00 -1.12
N PHE A 484 15.61 11.10 -0.21
CA PHE A 484 16.79 10.24 -0.34
C PHE A 484 16.69 9.29 -1.53
N GLY A 485 15.48 8.81 -1.83
CA GLY A 485 15.17 8.05 -3.05
C GLY A 485 15.22 8.87 -4.35
N GLY A 486 15.55 10.16 -4.31
CA GLY A 486 15.46 11.09 -5.45
C GLY A 486 14.02 11.45 -5.83
N MET A 487 13.06 11.08 -4.97
CA MET A 487 11.63 11.26 -5.19
C MET A 487 11.05 12.36 -4.30
N HIS A 488 11.64 13.56 -4.34
CA HIS A 488 11.15 14.68 -3.54
C HIS A 488 9.64 14.86 -3.65
N VAL A 489 8.97 14.88 -2.50
CA VAL A 489 7.52 15.06 -2.39
C VAL A 489 7.19 16.42 -1.79
N ARG A 490 6.06 17.00 -2.21
CA ARG A 490 5.45 18.17 -1.58
C ARG A 490 4.37 17.73 -0.60
N VAL A 491 4.42 18.23 0.62
CA VAL A 491 3.36 18.03 1.62
C VAL A 491 2.19 18.96 1.32
N GLN A 492 0.96 18.45 1.42
CA GLN A 492 -0.29 19.19 1.29
C GLN A 492 -1.23 18.82 2.45
N GLU A 493 -2.14 19.72 2.80
CA GLU A 493 -3.24 19.35 3.71
C GLU A 493 -4.13 18.28 3.05
N TRP A 494 -4.76 17.43 3.88
CA TRP A 494 -5.51 16.25 3.42
C TRP A 494 -6.52 16.56 2.30
N ASP A 495 -7.36 17.58 2.47
CA ASP A 495 -8.41 17.93 1.51
C ASP A 495 -7.85 18.51 0.20
N GLU A 496 -6.76 19.29 0.29
CA GLU A 496 -6.05 19.84 -0.87
C GLU A 496 -5.41 18.70 -1.66
N TRP A 497 -4.68 17.82 -0.98
CA TRP A 497 -4.02 16.66 -1.57
C TRP A 497 -5.03 15.76 -2.27
N ARG A 498 -6.14 15.42 -1.60
CA ARG A 498 -7.20 14.58 -2.14
C ARG A 498 -7.78 15.16 -3.43
N THR A 499 -8.11 16.45 -3.41
CA THR A 499 -8.69 17.14 -4.57
C THR A 499 -7.72 17.13 -5.76
N ASP A 500 -6.45 17.45 -5.53
CA ASP A 500 -5.39 17.42 -6.55
C ASP A 500 -5.20 16.01 -7.13
N VAL A 501 -5.07 14.99 -6.28
CA VAL A 501 -4.86 13.61 -6.71
C VAL A 501 -6.06 13.05 -7.47
N VAL A 502 -7.29 13.28 -7.02
CA VAL A 502 -8.50 12.84 -7.74
C VAL A 502 -8.59 13.51 -9.12
N ALA A 503 -8.26 14.82 -9.21
CA ALA A 503 -8.24 15.52 -10.50
C ALA A 503 -7.20 14.92 -11.46
N ARG A 504 -5.98 14.62 -10.97
CA ARG A 504 -4.90 14.02 -11.78
C ARG A 504 -5.20 12.59 -12.20
N LEU A 505 -5.76 11.78 -11.30
CA LEU A 505 -6.17 10.40 -11.60
C LEU A 505 -7.22 10.36 -12.72
N ARG A 506 -8.12 11.34 -12.76
CA ARG A 506 -9.11 11.49 -13.85
C ARG A 506 -8.48 11.97 -15.15
N SER A 507 -7.56 12.94 -15.09
CA SER A 507 -6.95 13.49 -16.31
C SER A 507 -5.95 12.55 -16.98
N GLU A 508 -5.26 11.73 -16.20
CA GLU A 508 -4.24 10.79 -16.70
C GLU A 508 -4.80 9.39 -17.02
N GLU A 509 -6.08 9.14 -16.71
CA GLU A 509 -6.80 7.86 -16.95
C GLU A 509 -6.00 6.61 -16.57
N ILE A 510 -5.58 6.49 -15.30
CA ILE A 510 -4.72 5.39 -14.81
C ILE A 510 -5.60 4.25 -14.28
N PRO A 511 -5.84 3.16 -15.04
CA PRO A 511 -6.84 2.15 -14.67
C PRO A 511 -6.45 1.39 -13.39
N GLU A 512 -5.16 1.18 -13.16
CA GLU A 512 -4.63 0.49 -11.98
C GLU A 512 -4.90 1.26 -10.69
N LEU A 513 -5.09 2.59 -10.74
CA LEU A 513 -5.46 3.43 -9.59
C LEU A 513 -6.94 3.78 -9.55
N ALA A 514 -7.78 3.19 -10.41
CA ALA A 514 -9.23 3.41 -10.39
C ALA A 514 -9.86 3.01 -9.05
N PHE A 515 -9.30 2.01 -8.35
CA PHE A 515 -9.71 1.67 -6.99
C PHE A 515 -9.47 2.82 -6.01
N LEU A 516 -8.25 3.36 -5.95
CA LEU A 516 -7.92 4.49 -5.09
C LEU A 516 -8.78 5.71 -5.41
N SER A 517 -8.98 6.00 -6.70
CA SER A 517 -9.83 7.11 -7.16
C SER A 517 -11.25 7.00 -6.62
N ARG A 518 -11.85 5.80 -6.60
CA ARG A 518 -13.18 5.55 -6.02
C ARG A 518 -13.17 5.72 -4.50
N VAL A 519 -12.17 5.18 -3.82
CA VAL A 519 -12.02 5.33 -2.35
C VAL A 519 -11.93 6.80 -1.94
N LEU A 520 -11.13 7.61 -2.65
CA LEU A 520 -10.96 9.05 -2.37
C LEU A 520 -12.20 9.91 -2.72
N GLN A 521 -13.19 9.34 -3.40
CA GLN A 521 -14.44 9.99 -3.76
C GLN A 521 -15.62 9.58 -2.87
N SER A 522 -15.56 8.42 -2.19
CA SER A 522 -16.62 7.95 -1.31
C SER A 522 -16.58 8.65 0.05
N PRO A 523 -17.65 9.37 0.46
CA PRO A 523 -17.78 9.98 1.79
C PRO A 523 -17.50 9.00 2.95
N THR A 524 -17.94 7.74 2.82
CA THR A 524 -17.74 6.71 3.85
C THR A 524 -16.27 6.31 3.97
N ALA A 525 -15.62 6.03 2.82
CA ALA A 525 -14.23 5.61 2.81
C ALA A 525 -13.24 6.74 3.13
N LEU A 526 -13.66 8.01 2.99
CA LEU A 526 -12.84 9.16 3.38
C LEU A 526 -12.60 9.23 4.87
N LYS A 527 -13.62 8.92 5.69
CA LYS A 527 -13.45 8.94 7.14
C LYS A 527 -12.50 7.84 7.63
N LEU A 528 -12.49 6.69 6.95
CA LEU A 528 -11.48 5.64 7.14
C LEU A 528 -10.07 6.17 6.84
N CYS A 529 -9.90 6.82 5.68
CA CYS A 529 -8.59 7.38 5.31
C CYS A 529 -8.12 8.43 6.31
N GLU A 530 -9.03 9.30 6.76
CA GLU A 530 -8.78 10.32 7.77
C GLU A 530 -8.37 9.70 9.11
N ALA A 531 -9.09 8.67 9.58
CA ALA A 531 -8.74 7.93 10.80
C ALA A 531 -7.35 7.28 10.68
N THR A 532 -7.05 6.68 9.53
CA THR A 532 -5.76 6.02 9.25
C THR A 532 -4.59 7.02 9.29
N ILE A 533 -4.79 8.23 8.79
CA ILE A 533 -3.76 9.28 8.63
C ILE A 533 -3.57 10.09 9.92
N LYS A 534 -4.64 10.29 10.71
CA LYS A 534 -4.61 11.05 11.97
C LYS A 534 -4.38 10.18 13.20
N GLY A 535 -4.46 8.85 13.06
CA GLY A 535 -4.29 7.91 14.14
C GLY A 535 -2.90 7.96 14.80
N PRO A 536 -2.80 7.58 16.09
CA PRO A 536 -1.52 7.46 16.79
C PRO A 536 -0.67 6.31 16.23
N ALA A 537 0.57 6.25 16.71
CA ALA A 537 1.42 5.09 16.51
C ALA A 537 0.82 3.84 17.17
N ALA A 538 0.83 2.72 16.46
CA ALA A 538 0.53 1.41 17.02
C ALA A 538 1.71 0.94 17.90
N LEU A 539 1.41 0.52 19.13
CA LEU A 539 2.39 0.03 20.09
C LEU A 539 2.44 -1.51 20.05
N ASP A 540 3.65 -2.05 19.90
CA ASP A 540 3.89 -3.46 19.58
C ASP A 540 4.79 -4.16 20.62
N HIS A 541 4.73 -3.76 21.90
CA HIS A 541 5.62 -4.23 22.97
C HIS A 541 5.73 -5.76 23.08
N ARG A 542 4.61 -6.48 23.02
CA ARG A 542 4.57 -7.94 23.05
C ARG A 542 5.16 -8.53 21.76
N THR A 543 4.77 -7.99 20.60
CA THR A 543 5.34 -8.41 19.32
C THR A 543 6.85 -8.23 19.28
N ALA A 544 7.37 -7.08 19.73
CA ALA A 544 8.79 -6.79 19.79
C ALA A 544 9.54 -7.78 20.71
N ALA A 545 8.99 -8.07 21.90
CA ALA A 545 9.56 -9.05 22.82
C ALA A 545 9.59 -10.46 22.23
N LEU A 546 8.54 -10.88 21.52
CA LEU A 546 8.49 -12.17 20.81
C LEU A 546 9.54 -12.23 19.70
N VAL A 547 9.64 -11.18 18.88
CA VAL A 547 10.61 -11.07 17.78
C VAL A 547 12.04 -11.20 18.31
N GLU A 548 12.35 -10.54 19.42
CA GLU A 548 13.65 -10.65 20.08
C GLU A 548 13.89 -12.06 20.64
N ALA A 549 12.93 -12.61 21.40
CA ALA A 549 13.05 -13.93 22.04
C ALA A 549 13.29 -15.06 21.02
N LEU A 550 12.65 -14.97 19.85
CA LEU A 550 12.78 -15.97 18.79
C LEU A 550 13.92 -15.69 17.79
N GLY A 551 14.70 -14.61 18.00
CA GLY A 551 15.80 -14.23 17.11
C GLY A 551 15.33 -13.92 15.67
N LEU A 552 14.12 -13.41 15.51
CA LEU A 552 13.57 -13.02 14.22
C LEU A 552 14.19 -11.69 13.74
N PRO A 553 14.12 -11.37 12.44
CA PRO A 553 14.53 -10.05 11.96
C PRO A 553 13.76 -8.95 12.72
N PRO A 554 14.46 -7.99 13.34
CA PRO A 554 13.81 -6.96 14.13
C PRO A 554 12.89 -6.11 13.25
N ALA A 555 11.83 -5.56 13.87
CA ALA A 555 11.02 -4.55 13.23
C ALA A 555 11.92 -3.39 12.77
N ALA A 556 11.75 -2.99 11.51
CA ALA A 556 12.44 -1.85 10.93
C ALA A 556 11.43 -0.91 10.30
N ARG A 557 11.79 0.37 10.18
CA ARG A 557 11.01 1.31 9.39
C ARG A 557 10.94 0.80 7.95
N TYR A 558 9.74 0.82 7.38
CA TYR A 558 9.56 0.57 5.94
C TYR A 558 10.04 1.79 5.15
N ASP A 559 11.35 1.99 5.09
CA ASP A 559 12.02 3.16 4.52
C ASP A 559 12.24 3.05 3.00
N ALA A 560 12.90 4.05 2.39
CA ALA A 560 13.18 4.05 0.95
C ALA A 560 14.03 2.86 0.48
N ARG A 561 14.87 2.28 1.34
CA ARG A 561 15.67 1.10 0.99
C ARG A 561 14.80 -0.15 0.99
N ALA A 562 13.94 -0.32 2.00
CA ALA A 562 13.00 -1.44 2.08
C ALA A 562 11.96 -1.38 0.95
N GLN A 563 11.56 -0.18 0.54
CA GLN A 563 10.59 0.08 -0.54
C GLN A 563 11.19 0.07 -1.94
N LEU A 564 12.52 0.01 -2.10
CA LEU A 564 13.20 0.16 -3.38
C LEU A 564 12.65 -0.77 -4.47
N LYS A 565 12.51 -2.06 -4.13
CA LYS A 565 11.97 -3.07 -5.06
C LYS A 565 10.49 -2.85 -5.36
N THR A 566 9.74 -2.35 -4.40
CA THR A 566 8.34 -1.97 -4.62
C THR A 566 8.24 -0.79 -5.57
N PHE A 567 9.05 0.26 -5.43
CA PHE A 567 9.07 1.37 -6.38
C PHE A 567 9.51 0.96 -7.79
N GLU A 568 10.52 0.09 -7.91
CA GLU A 568 10.90 -0.51 -9.19
C GLU A 568 9.72 -1.26 -9.83
N LYS A 569 9.00 -2.06 -9.04
CA LYS A 569 7.84 -2.80 -9.53
C LYS A 569 6.69 -1.85 -9.92
N LEU A 570 6.38 -0.85 -9.10
CA LEU A 570 5.37 0.17 -9.40
C LEU A 570 5.70 0.92 -10.68
N ALA A 571 6.97 1.30 -10.90
CA ALA A 571 7.38 1.97 -12.13
C ALA A 571 7.25 1.05 -13.36
N ASN A 572 7.63 -0.21 -13.24
CA ASN A 572 7.44 -1.20 -14.30
C ASN A 572 5.95 -1.45 -14.62
N ASP A 573 5.08 -1.30 -13.63
CA ASP A 573 3.63 -1.41 -13.78
C ASP A 573 2.97 -0.10 -14.25
N GLY A 574 3.76 0.95 -14.53
CA GLY A 574 3.25 2.26 -14.96
C GLY A 574 2.63 3.10 -13.84
N LEU A 575 2.70 2.64 -12.59
CA LEU A 575 2.10 3.25 -11.41
C LEU A 575 2.99 4.26 -10.70
N GLY A 576 4.31 4.19 -10.91
CA GLY A 576 5.28 5.10 -10.32
C GLY A 576 6.20 5.72 -11.38
N ARG A 577 6.79 6.86 -11.07
CA ARG A 577 7.87 7.44 -11.88
C ARG A 577 9.15 7.46 -11.06
N LEU A 578 10.06 6.54 -11.35
CA LEU A 578 11.41 6.60 -10.79
C LEU A 578 12.15 7.84 -11.32
N PRO A 579 13.15 8.35 -10.57
CA PRO A 579 13.98 9.46 -11.04
C PRO A 579 14.66 9.14 -12.38
N GLN A 580 14.51 10.02 -13.35
CA GLN A 580 15.08 9.93 -14.69
C GLN A 580 16.27 10.87 -14.86
N LYS A 581 17.08 10.66 -15.91
CA LYS A 581 18.27 11.49 -16.21
C LYS A 581 17.96 12.98 -16.40
N ASP A 582 16.75 13.28 -16.87
CA ASP A 582 16.30 14.65 -17.10
C ASP A 582 15.74 15.31 -15.83
N ASP A 583 15.54 14.53 -14.76
CA ASP A 583 15.18 15.09 -13.47
C ASP A 583 16.36 15.85 -12.88
N ARG A 584 16.05 16.84 -12.02
CA ARG A 584 17.11 17.60 -11.35
C ARG A 584 17.93 16.67 -10.46
N PRO A 585 19.27 16.72 -10.55
CA PRO A 585 20.10 15.82 -9.77
C PRO A 585 20.01 16.13 -8.27
N TYR A 586 19.95 15.06 -7.48
CA TYR A 586 20.04 15.11 -6.03
C TYR A 586 21.41 15.64 -5.58
N LEU A 587 22.47 15.22 -6.27
CA LEU A 587 23.85 15.61 -6.02
C LEU A 587 24.61 15.70 -7.35
N TRP A 588 25.47 16.70 -7.50
CA TRP A 588 26.35 16.82 -8.66
C TRP A 588 27.70 17.44 -8.30
N PHE A 589 28.72 17.14 -9.10
CA PHE A 589 30.06 17.70 -8.98
C PHE A 589 30.71 17.78 -10.36
N THR A 590 31.75 18.59 -10.47
CA THR A 590 32.49 18.78 -11.72
C THR A 590 33.77 17.96 -11.71
N GLU A 591 34.19 17.48 -12.86
CA GLU A 591 35.46 16.79 -13.06
C GLU A 591 36.12 17.35 -14.31
N THR A 592 37.40 17.72 -14.18
CA THR A 592 38.22 18.12 -15.33
C THR A 592 39.34 17.10 -15.51
N THR A 593 39.50 16.60 -16.74
CA THR A 593 40.59 15.68 -17.11
C THR A 593 41.36 16.24 -18.29
N GLU A 594 42.67 16.07 -18.28
CA GLU A 594 43.57 16.52 -19.35
C GLU A 594 44.51 15.39 -19.76
N GLY A 595 44.83 15.31 -21.05
CA GLY A 595 45.78 14.33 -21.56
C GLY A 595 45.98 14.44 -23.06
N THR A 596 46.41 13.35 -23.68
CA THR A 596 46.64 13.32 -25.12
C THR A 596 46.02 12.09 -25.78
N VAL A 597 45.57 12.26 -27.02
CA VAL A 597 45.06 11.19 -27.88
C VAL A 597 45.81 11.16 -29.21
N GLY A 598 45.78 10.01 -29.88
CA GLY A 598 46.33 9.81 -31.22
C GLY A 598 45.61 8.67 -31.93
N GLU A 599 45.90 8.49 -33.22
CA GLU A 599 45.38 7.35 -33.98
C GLU A 599 45.95 6.03 -33.44
N PHE A 600 45.21 4.93 -33.61
CA PHE A 600 45.68 3.60 -33.19
C PHE A 600 47.05 3.26 -33.76
N GLY A 601 48.01 2.97 -32.87
CA GLY A 601 49.38 2.61 -33.24
C GLY A 601 50.32 3.78 -33.54
N ARG A 602 49.87 5.03 -33.41
CA ARG A 602 50.68 6.25 -33.53
C ARG A 602 50.93 6.92 -32.16
N PRO A 603 51.94 7.80 -32.04
CA PRO A 603 52.15 8.59 -30.83
C PRO A 603 50.94 9.46 -30.49
N THR A 604 50.60 9.55 -29.21
CA THR A 604 49.49 10.37 -28.70
C THR A 604 49.96 11.80 -28.49
N ASP A 605 49.90 12.62 -29.54
CA ASP A 605 50.47 13.97 -29.56
C ASP A 605 49.39 15.07 -29.53
N THR A 606 48.11 14.72 -29.64
CA THR A 606 47.03 15.72 -29.68
C THR A 606 46.48 15.97 -28.28
N PRO A 607 46.58 17.20 -27.74
CA PRO A 607 46.05 17.51 -26.42
C PRO A 607 44.53 17.48 -26.42
N CYS A 608 43.95 16.80 -25.44
CA CYS A 608 42.51 16.74 -25.24
C CYS A 608 42.15 16.95 -23.77
N SER A 609 41.11 17.73 -23.53
CA SER A 609 40.60 18.04 -22.19
C SER A 609 39.08 17.82 -22.13
N MET A 610 38.60 17.29 -21.02
CA MET A 610 37.17 17.11 -20.76
C MET A 610 36.78 17.92 -19.54
N ALA A 611 35.70 18.68 -19.65
CA ALA A 611 35.05 19.37 -18.55
C ALA A 611 33.66 18.75 -18.34
N LEU A 612 33.57 17.84 -17.38
CA LEU A 612 32.39 17.03 -17.11
C LEU A 612 31.67 17.50 -15.85
N THR A 613 30.36 17.38 -15.86
CA THR A 613 29.49 17.47 -14.68
C THR A 613 28.86 16.10 -14.46
N LEU A 614 29.24 15.48 -13.34
CA LEU A 614 28.73 14.20 -12.90
C LEU A 614 27.52 14.46 -12.00
N SER A 615 26.40 13.87 -12.36
CA SER A 615 25.09 14.11 -11.75
C SER A 615 24.50 12.80 -11.27
N ILE A 616 23.96 12.81 -10.06
CA ILE A 616 23.30 11.68 -9.42
C ILE A 616 21.85 12.10 -9.22
N ALA A 617 20.94 11.51 -9.99
CA ALA A 617 19.51 11.80 -9.91
C ALA A 617 18.90 11.21 -8.63
N SER A 618 19.39 10.05 -8.19
CA SER A 618 18.86 9.36 -7.01
C SER A 618 19.80 8.35 -6.41
N MET A 619 19.56 7.97 -5.15
CA MET A 619 20.23 6.81 -4.54
C MET A 619 19.88 5.49 -5.24
N HIS A 620 18.73 5.40 -5.91
CA HIS A 620 18.37 4.23 -6.73
C HIS A 620 19.39 4.02 -7.87
N GLN A 621 19.74 5.09 -8.59
CA GLN A 621 20.74 5.08 -9.66
C GLN A 621 22.11 4.54 -9.17
N LEU A 622 22.50 4.90 -7.93
CA LEU A 622 23.74 4.44 -7.33
C LEU A 622 23.69 2.99 -6.84
N VAL A 623 22.63 2.62 -6.13
CA VAL A 623 22.56 1.32 -5.44
C VAL A 623 22.19 0.19 -6.41
N SER A 624 21.25 0.43 -7.33
CA SER A 624 20.78 -0.58 -8.28
C SER A 624 21.60 -0.57 -9.57
N GLU A 625 21.84 0.60 -10.16
CA GLU A 625 22.51 0.68 -11.47
C GLU A 625 24.03 0.92 -11.36
N ARG A 626 24.52 1.34 -10.19
CA ARG A 626 25.90 1.84 -9.99
C ARG A 626 26.28 2.89 -11.04
N ARG A 627 25.30 3.70 -11.46
CA ARG A 627 25.43 4.61 -12.60
C ARG A 627 25.46 6.06 -12.12
N VAL A 628 26.22 6.89 -12.83
CA VAL A 628 26.28 8.35 -12.64
C VAL A 628 26.09 8.99 -14.00
N ASP A 629 25.21 9.99 -14.10
CA ASP A 629 24.98 10.69 -15.37
C ASP A 629 26.07 11.71 -15.64
N VAL A 630 26.45 11.85 -16.91
CA VAL A 630 27.52 12.75 -17.33
C VAL A 630 26.98 13.71 -18.38
N ARG A 631 27.22 15.00 -18.14
CA ARG A 631 27.10 16.08 -19.13
C ARG A 631 28.40 16.87 -19.17
N GLY A 632 28.64 17.64 -20.22
CA GLY A 632 29.84 18.47 -20.30
C GLY A 632 30.34 18.64 -21.72
N THR A 633 31.60 19.01 -21.85
CA THR A 633 32.26 19.22 -23.13
C THR A 633 33.60 18.51 -23.21
N LEU A 634 33.95 18.07 -24.42
CA LEU A 634 35.25 17.55 -24.81
C LEU A 634 35.90 18.54 -25.77
N THR A 635 37.07 19.07 -25.42
CA THR A 635 37.90 19.88 -26.33
C THR A 635 39.05 19.02 -26.81
N CYS A 636 39.03 18.62 -28.08
CA CYS A 636 39.98 17.67 -28.64
C CYS A 636 40.13 17.93 -30.14
N PRO A 637 41.20 18.63 -30.60
CA PRO A 637 41.36 19.03 -31.99
C PRO A 637 41.38 17.84 -32.99
N ALA A 638 41.74 16.63 -32.53
CA ALA A 638 41.69 15.41 -33.34
C ALA A 638 40.25 14.92 -33.62
N VAL A 639 39.27 15.37 -32.82
CA VAL A 639 37.84 15.08 -33.01
C VAL A 639 37.20 16.24 -33.78
N HIS A 640 37.30 17.45 -33.25
CA HIS A 640 36.75 18.66 -33.83
C HIS A 640 37.50 19.91 -33.30
N PRO A 641 37.69 20.97 -34.12
CA PRO A 641 38.38 22.19 -33.69
C PRO A 641 37.62 22.99 -32.61
N GLU A 642 36.29 22.96 -32.62
CA GLU A 642 35.44 23.51 -31.55
C GLU A 642 35.07 22.45 -30.49
N PRO A 643 34.78 22.84 -29.24
CA PRO A 643 34.37 21.91 -28.19
C PRO A 643 33.13 21.10 -28.57
N VAL A 644 33.24 19.79 -28.42
CA VAL A 644 32.17 18.81 -28.67
C VAL A 644 31.35 18.64 -27.39
N THR A 645 30.03 18.58 -27.49
CA THR A 645 29.13 18.48 -26.33
C THR A 645 28.72 17.04 -26.05
N VAL A 646 28.65 16.65 -24.78
CA VAL A 646 28.09 15.35 -24.37
C VAL A 646 26.56 15.43 -24.45
N GLU A 647 25.95 14.75 -25.43
CA GLU A 647 24.50 14.64 -25.58
C GLU A 647 23.93 13.64 -24.56
N ARG A 648 24.59 12.47 -24.42
CA ARG A 648 24.27 11.46 -23.41
C ARG A 648 25.55 10.88 -22.85
N GLY A 649 25.68 10.85 -21.53
CA GLY A 649 26.84 10.24 -20.89
C GLY A 649 26.48 9.47 -19.64
N ASP A 650 27.21 8.39 -19.39
CA ASP A 650 27.15 7.66 -18.14
C ASP A 650 28.51 7.14 -17.68
N ILE A 651 28.63 7.05 -16.35
CA ILE A 651 29.71 6.34 -15.69
C ILE A 651 29.11 5.18 -14.92
N VAL A 652 29.67 3.99 -15.14
CA VAL A 652 29.37 2.80 -14.34
C VAL A 652 30.49 2.59 -13.32
N VAL A 653 30.13 2.56 -12.04
CA VAL A 653 31.05 2.30 -10.92
C VAL A 653 31.14 0.80 -10.69
N ARG A 654 32.37 0.26 -10.73
CA ARG A 654 32.66 -1.18 -10.68
C ARG A 654 31.77 -1.99 -11.64
N PRO A 655 31.93 -1.77 -12.96
CA PRO A 655 31.30 -2.63 -13.96
C PRO A 655 31.68 -4.08 -13.69
N ASP A 656 30.73 -5.00 -13.91
CA ASP A 656 30.88 -6.44 -13.67
C ASP A 656 31.40 -6.80 -12.27
N GLU A 657 31.04 -5.99 -11.25
CA GLU A 657 31.50 -6.13 -9.87
C GLU A 657 33.02 -6.05 -9.70
N GLY A 658 33.73 -5.45 -10.64
CA GLY A 658 35.19 -5.43 -10.65
C GLY A 658 35.81 -6.80 -10.94
N ILE A 659 35.06 -7.71 -11.58
CA ILE A 659 35.65 -8.90 -12.20
C ILE A 659 36.55 -8.42 -13.36
N PRO A 660 37.81 -8.86 -13.43
CA PRO A 660 38.73 -8.48 -14.50
C PRO A 660 38.32 -9.13 -15.82
N ASP A 661 38.61 -8.44 -16.92
CA ASP A 661 38.51 -8.99 -18.28
C ASP A 661 39.28 -10.34 -18.37
N GLN A 662 38.73 -11.31 -19.09
CA GLN A 662 39.29 -12.66 -19.19
C GLN A 662 40.81 -12.62 -19.49
N HIS A 663 41.61 -13.25 -18.62
CA HIS A 663 43.08 -13.37 -18.67
C HIS A 663 43.91 -12.14 -18.20
N GLY A 664 43.34 -11.18 -17.46
CA GLY A 664 44.07 -10.00 -16.94
C GLY A 664 44.20 -9.88 -15.42
N LEU A 665 45.23 -9.14 -14.96
CA LEU A 665 45.39 -8.61 -13.58
C LEU A 665 44.80 -7.19 -13.41
N ARG A 666 44.10 -6.68 -14.43
CA ARG A 666 43.52 -5.34 -14.45
C ARG A 666 42.05 -5.43 -14.06
N HIS A 667 41.66 -4.79 -12.97
CA HIS A 667 40.27 -4.73 -12.52
C HIS A 667 39.65 -3.42 -12.94
N GLN A 668 38.50 -3.47 -13.61
CA GLN A 668 37.82 -2.26 -14.02
C GLN A 668 37.18 -1.57 -12.80
N LEU A 669 37.49 -0.29 -12.62
CA LEU A 669 36.99 0.55 -11.54
C LEU A 669 35.83 1.43 -11.99
N LEU A 670 35.99 2.09 -13.14
CA LEU A 670 34.98 2.97 -13.75
C LEU A 670 34.95 2.71 -15.25
N SER A 671 33.76 2.77 -15.84
CA SER A 671 33.56 2.82 -17.30
C SER A 671 32.77 4.06 -17.64
N TYR A 672 33.28 4.89 -18.54
CA TYR A 672 32.64 6.09 -19.08
C TYR A 672 32.14 5.74 -20.47
N ARG A 673 30.87 5.99 -20.75
CA ARG A 673 30.29 5.85 -22.09
C ARG A 673 29.60 7.15 -22.45
N LEU A 674 30.13 7.86 -23.42
CA LEU A 674 29.64 9.17 -23.84
C LEU A 674 29.26 9.16 -25.33
N GLU A 675 28.08 9.68 -25.63
CA GLU A 675 27.62 10.09 -26.95
C GLU A 675 27.83 11.60 -27.06
N LEU A 676 28.55 12.02 -28.09
CA LEU A 676 29.01 13.39 -28.27
C LEU A 676 28.48 13.95 -29.59
N VAL A 677 28.21 15.26 -29.62
CA VAL A 677 27.76 16.00 -30.80
C VAL A 677 28.68 17.20 -31.00
N ASP A 678 29.27 17.31 -32.19
CA ASP A 678 30.12 18.45 -32.56
C ASP A 678 29.28 19.65 -33.06
N ALA A 679 29.93 20.78 -33.28
CA ALA A 679 29.26 22.03 -33.68
C ALA A 679 28.58 21.93 -35.06
N ASP A 680 29.05 21.03 -35.92
CA ASP A 680 28.51 20.78 -37.25
C ASP A 680 27.38 19.72 -37.24
N GLY A 681 27.03 19.19 -36.06
CA GLY A 681 26.00 18.15 -35.88
C GLY A 681 26.49 16.72 -36.11
N GLY A 682 27.79 16.50 -36.26
CA GLY A 682 28.42 15.19 -36.33
C GLY A 682 28.36 14.47 -34.98
N ARG A 683 28.08 13.16 -35.02
CA ARG A 683 27.91 12.29 -33.84
C ARG A 683 29.13 11.41 -33.62
N TRP A 684 29.60 11.39 -32.38
CA TRP A 684 30.77 10.65 -31.94
C TRP A 684 30.47 9.85 -30.67
N TRP A 685 31.27 8.84 -30.39
CA TRP A 685 31.22 8.12 -29.13
C TRP A 685 32.61 8.09 -28.48
N LEU A 686 32.63 8.06 -27.15
CA LEU A 686 33.83 7.90 -26.33
C LEU A 686 33.60 6.79 -25.29
N ASP A 687 34.46 5.78 -25.29
CA ASP A 687 34.55 4.76 -24.23
C ASP A 687 35.81 5.02 -23.40
N GLY A 688 35.63 5.27 -22.11
CA GLY A 688 36.70 5.56 -21.16
C GLY A 688 36.77 4.49 -20.08
N ARG A 689 37.93 3.91 -19.83
CA ARG A 689 38.09 2.84 -18.83
C ARG A 689 39.18 3.17 -17.82
N LYS A 690 38.82 3.01 -16.55
CA LYS A 690 39.73 3.15 -15.41
C LYS A 690 40.00 1.79 -14.79
N TYR A 691 41.26 1.48 -14.55
CA TYR A 691 41.68 0.17 -14.06
C TYR A 691 42.49 0.24 -12.76
N ALA A 692 42.30 -0.73 -11.87
CA ALA A 692 43.18 -1.02 -10.73
C ALA A 692 44.11 -2.21 -11.04
N ARG A 693 45.37 -2.15 -10.55
CA ARG A 693 46.32 -3.29 -10.59
C ARG A 693 47.10 -3.38 -9.28
N ALA A 694 47.56 -4.59 -8.94
CA ALA A 694 48.46 -4.82 -7.82
C ALA A 694 49.91 -4.38 -8.15
N ARG A 695 50.21 -3.07 -8.11
CA ARG A 695 51.56 -2.49 -8.27
C ARG A 695 51.80 -1.30 -7.32
N ARG A 696 53.07 -0.96 -7.06
CA ARG A 696 53.48 0.11 -6.11
C ARG A 696 52.94 1.52 -6.44
N ASP A 697 52.58 1.80 -7.69
CA ASP A 697 52.08 3.12 -8.12
C ASP A 697 50.55 3.25 -8.06
N VAL A 698 49.95 2.97 -6.90
CA VAL A 698 48.49 3.04 -6.71
C VAL A 698 47.94 4.45 -7.00
N TRP A 699 48.69 5.49 -6.65
CA TRP A 699 48.25 6.89 -6.77
C TRP A 699 48.19 7.42 -8.22
N ARG A 700 49.03 6.89 -9.12
CA ARG A 700 48.97 7.21 -10.55
C ARG A 700 47.82 6.47 -11.24
N GLN A 701 47.55 5.24 -10.81
CA GLN A 701 46.48 4.38 -11.34
C GLN A 701 45.08 4.90 -11.01
N THR A 702 44.90 5.56 -9.86
CA THR A 702 43.62 6.14 -9.47
C THR A 702 43.26 7.43 -10.21
N ARG A 703 44.10 7.92 -11.12
CA ARG A 703 43.89 9.21 -11.81
C ARG A 703 43.85 9.11 -13.33
N ALA A 704 44.39 8.04 -13.90
CA ALA A 704 44.43 7.80 -15.34
C ALA A 704 43.15 7.12 -15.87
N LEU A 705 42.65 7.63 -16.99
CA LEU A 705 41.53 7.10 -17.76
C LEU A 705 42.02 6.82 -19.18
N THR A 706 41.97 5.56 -19.60
CA THR A 706 42.23 5.19 -21.00
C THR A 706 40.97 5.50 -21.81
N VAL A 707 41.09 6.23 -22.91
CA VAL A 707 39.97 6.64 -23.75
C VAL A 707 40.11 6.10 -25.16
N GLU A 708 38.98 5.70 -25.74
CA GLU A 708 38.82 5.34 -27.16
C GLU A 708 37.69 6.20 -27.73
N ILE A 709 37.90 6.78 -28.91
CA ILE A 709 36.95 7.69 -29.55
C ILE A 709 36.71 7.23 -30.99
N GLY A 710 35.44 7.16 -31.38
CA GLY A 710 35.00 6.77 -32.72
C GLY A 710 33.83 7.63 -33.21
N ARG A 711 33.54 7.54 -34.51
CA ARG A 711 32.30 8.09 -35.08
C ARG A 711 31.14 7.13 -34.84
N GLU A 712 29.92 7.66 -34.79
CA GLU A 712 28.72 6.84 -34.61
C GLU A 712 28.65 5.71 -35.66
N GLY A 713 28.50 4.47 -35.20
CA GLY A 713 28.47 3.28 -36.05
C GLY A 713 29.83 2.77 -36.56
N GLU A 714 30.93 3.47 -36.27
CA GLU A 714 32.29 3.10 -36.67
C GLU A 714 33.11 2.58 -35.47
N SER A 715 34.20 1.86 -35.76
CA SER A 715 35.18 1.46 -34.75
C SER A 715 35.97 2.66 -34.23
N ALA A 716 36.62 2.51 -33.07
CA ALA A 716 37.45 3.56 -32.52
C ALA A 716 38.55 3.96 -33.52
N ILE A 717 38.71 5.26 -33.74
CA ILE A 717 39.74 5.83 -34.61
C ILE A 717 40.86 6.50 -33.82
N LEU A 718 40.57 6.94 -32.59
CA LEU A 718 41.53 7.55 -31.68
C LEU A 718 41.60 6.77 -30.36
N THR A 719 42.78 6.75 -29.76
CA THR A 719 43.02 6.22 -28.42
C THR A 719 43.99 7.11 -27.66
N GLY A 720 43.87 7.14 -26.33
CA GLY A 720 44.76 7.94 -25.49
C GLY A 720 44.58 7.73 -24.01
N GLU A 721 45.25 8.56 -23.22
CA GLU A 721 45.17 8.58 -21.77
C GLU A 721 44.92 10.00 -21.29
N VAL A 722 43.83 10.20 -20.55
CA VAL A 722 43.51 11.45 -19.87
C VAL A 722 43.60 11.26 -18.36
N VAL A 723 44.04 12.28 -17.64
CA VAL A 723 44.32 12.21 -16.21
C VAL A 723 43.59 13.34 -15.50
N VAL A 724 42.98 13.04 -14.35
CA VAL A 724 42.46 14.08 -13.44
C VAL A 724 43.64 14.79 -12.77
N PRO A 725 43.82 16.12 -12.90
CA PRO A 725 44.92 16.87 -12.27
C PRO A 725 45.00 16.69 -10.74
N ALA A 726 46.21 16.85 -10.18
CA ALA A 726 46.51 16.43 -8.79
C ALA A 726 45.97 17.42 -7.76
N ASP A 727 46.04 18.68 -8.15
CA ASP A 727 45.63 19.89 -7.46
C ASP A 727 44.12 20.10 -7.47
N SER A 728 43.42 19.52 -8.45
CA SER A 728 41.95 19.63 -8.56
C SER A 728 41.20 18.49 -7.85
N TYR A 729 41.81 17.32 -7.65
CA TYR A 729 41.14 16.10 -7.16
C TYR A 729 40.33 16.28 -5.86
N VAL A 730 40.93 16.82 -4.80
CA VAL A 730 40.26 17.02 -3.51
C VAL A 730 39.21 18.15 -3.58
N ARG A 731 39.56 19.23 -4.29
CA ARG A 731 38.71 20.41 -4.43
C ARG A 731 37.44 20.11 -5.24
N ASP A 732 37.56 19.29 -6.28
CA ASP A 732 36.48 19.02 -7.22
C ASP A 732 35.62 17.82 -6.79
N GLN A 733 36.21 16.76 -6.24
CA GLN A 733 35.47 15.54 -5.87
C GLN A 733 34.98 15.49 -4.42
N ILE A 734 35.50 16.32 -3.50
CA ILE A 734 35.09 16.33 -2.08
C ILE A 734 34.41 17.65 -1.72
N ASP A 735 35.09 18.79 -1.93
CA ASP A 735 34.55 20.11 -1.57
C ASP A 735 33.57 20.66 -2.63
N GLY A 736 33.76 20.29 -3.90
CA GLY A 736 32.95 20.72 -5.05
C GLY A 736 31.57 20.08 -5.15
N ILE A 737 31.24 19.14 -4.26
CA ILE A 737 29.94 18.46 -4.24
C ILE A 737 28.84 19.47 -3.92
N LYS A 738 27.95 19.67 -4.90
CA LYS A 738 26.71 20.42 -4.77
C LYS A 738 25.55 19.44 -4.58
N VAL A 739 24.57 19.85 -3.79
CA VAL A 739 23.38 19.06 -3.45
C VAL A 739 22.16 19.94 -3.70
N ASP A 740 21.01 19.33 -4.02
CA ASP A 740 19.77 20.07 -4.29
C ASP A 740 19.53 21.18 -3.24
N PRO A 741 19.41 22.46 -3.65
CA PRO A 741 19.26 23.57 -2.73
C PRO A 741 18.00 23.49 -1.87
N ARG A 742 16.97 22.75 -2.30
CA ARG A 742 15.69 22.57 -1.58
C ARG A 742 15.81 21.68 -0.35
N LEU A 743 16.88 20.89 -0.26
CA LEU A 743 17.13 20.06 0.92
C LEU A 743 17.48 20.91 2.15
N THR A 744 17.07 20.43 3.32
CA THR A 744 17.49 20.98 4.61
C THR A 744 19.00 20.82 4.80
N SER A 745 19.57 21.60 5.74
CA SER A 745 21.01 21.51 6.05
C SER A 745 21.44 20.12 6.53
N GLN A 746 20.57 19.40 7.24
CA GLN A 746 20.85 18.03 7.71
C GLN A 746 20.83 17.03 6.54
N GLU A 747 19.83 17.12 5.67
CA GLU A 747 19.74 16.27 4.47
C GLU A 747 20.91 16.50 3.52
N LYS A 748 21.33 17.75 3.31
CA LYS A 748 22.53 18.07 2.52
C LYS A 748 23.79 17.37 3.07
N ARG A 749 23.95 17.33 4.39
CA ARG A 749 25.08 16.64 5.04
C ARG A 749 24.95 15.13 4.89
N ALA A 750 23.75 14.58 5.12
CA ALA A 750 23.48 13.14 4.98
C ALA A 750 23.73 12.67 3.54
N ALA A 751 23.27 13.42 2.54
CA ALA A 751 23.50 13.16 1.11
C ALA A 751 25.00 13.06 0.79
N LYS A 752 25.78 14.08 1.20
CA LYS A 752 27.24 14.10 0.99
C LYS A 752 27.93 12.93 1.68
N LEU A 753 27.62 12.69 2.96
CA LEU A 753 28.20 11.58 3.73
C LEU A 753 27.87 10.23 3.11
N THR A 754 26.63 10.03 2.67
CA THR A 754 26.17 8.79 2.03
C THR A 754 26.93 8.55 0.73
N TRP A 755 27.04 9.57 -0.12
CA TRP A 755 27.83 9.49 -1.36
C TRP A 755 29.28 9.12 -1.07
N LEU A 756 29.95 9.86 -0.18
CA LEU A 756 31.35 9.63 0.16
C LEU A 756 31.58 8.24 0.76
N ALA A 757 30.68 7.78 1.64
CA ALA A 757 30.76 6.45 2.24
C ALA A 757 30.53 5.35 1.19
N TRP A 758 29.51 5.47 0.35
CA TRP A 758 29.21 4.50 -0.71
C TRP A 758 30.32 4.45 -1.76
N PHE A 759 30.71 5.59 -2.31
CA PHE A 759 31.74 5.68 -3.34
C PHE A 759 33.09 5.22 -2.81
N GLY A 760 33.45 5.62 -1.58
CA GLY A 760 34.67 5.17 -0.90
C GLY A 760 34.69 3.66 -0.68
N MET A 761 33.57 3.06 -0.26
CA MET A 761 33.45 1.61 -0.10
C MET A 761 33.58 0.86 -1.42
N GLU A 762 32.91 1.33 -2.48
CA GLU A 762 32.98 0.70 -3.80
C GLU A 762 34.39 0.80 -4.40
N MET A 763 34.99 2.00 -4.40
CA MET A 763 36.37 2.18 -4.85
C MET A 763 37.36 1.37 -4.01
N GLY A 764 37.16 1.28 -2.70
CA GLY A 764 37.97 0.46 -1.80
C GLY A 764 37.91 -1.03 -2.14
N ARG A 765 36.71 -1.58 -2.38
CA ARG A 765 36.54 -2.96 -2.87
C ARG A 765 37.25 -3.19 -4.21
N GLY A 766 37.12 -2.24 -5.13
CA GLY A 766 37.77 -2.31 -6.45
C GLY A 766 39.30 -2.27 -6.38
N LEU A 767 39.88 -1.50 -5.46
CA LEU A 767 41.32 -1.40 -5.26
C LEU A 767 41.92 -2.60 -4.51
N LEU A 768 41.20 -3.14 -3.52
CA LEU A 768 41.64 -4.30 -2.72
C LEU A 768 41.45 -5.64 -3.46
N GLY A 769 40.47 -5.73 -4.36
CA GLY A 769 40.19 -6.93 -5.16
C GLY A 769 41.42 -7.55 -5.84
N PRO A 770 42.24 -6.78 -6.60
CA PRO A 770 43.46 -7.29 -7.21
C PRO A 770 44.45 -7.89 -6.20
N PHE A 771 44.63 -7.28 -5.02
CA PHE A 771 45.53 -7.79 -3.99
C PHE A 771 45.00 -9.07 -3.34
N ALA A 772 43.69 -9.14 -3.08
CA ALA A 772 43.05 -10.33 -2.53
C ALA A 772 43.14 -11.52 -3.49
N ARG A 773 43.02 -11.31 -4.81
CA ARG A 773 43.21 -12.36 -5.82
C ARG A 773 44.66 -12.77 -5.96
N VAL A 774 45.61 -11.82 -6.00
CA VAL A 774 47.05 -12.16 -6.01
C VAL A 774 47.42 -12.94 -4.74
N ALA A 775 46.86 -12.58 -3.57
CA ALA A 775 47.03 -13.35 -2.35
C ALA A 775 46.42 -14.75 -2.45
N ALA A 776 45.22 -14.89 -3.04
CA ALA A 776 44.59 -16.19 -3.27
C ALA A 776 45.38 -17.07 -4.27
N ASP A 777 45.94 -16.47 -5.32
CA ASP A 777 46.81 -17.13 -6.30
C ASP A 777 48.17 -17.51 -5.68
N LEU A 778 48.73 -16.66 -4.80
CA LEU A 778 49.96 -16.96 -4.04
C LEU A 778 49.75 -18.04 -2.97
N LEU A 779 48.54 -18.14 -2.43
CA LEU A 779 48.12 -19.16 -1.46
C LEU A 779 47.64 -20.46 -2.15
N ASP A 780 47.81 -20.56 -3.47
CA ASP A 780 47.24 -21.54 -4.40
C ASP A 780 46.50 -22.75 -3.79
N LEU A 781 45.20 -22.56 -3.52
CA LEU A 781 44.20 -23.61 -3.34
C LEU A 781 43.67 -24.15 -4.70
N ARG A 782 44.30 -23.79 -5.83
CA ARG A 782 43.97 -24.25 -7.18
C ARG A 782 45.21 -24.79 -7.90
N ARG A 783 45.71 -25.93 -7.40
CA ARG A 783 46.68 -26.84 -8.06
C ARG A 783 46.87 -26.57 -9.56
N THR A 784 47.92 -25.85 -9.90
CA THR A 784 48.69 -26.13 -11.12
C THR A 784 50.11 -26.45 -10.70
N THR A 785 50.44 -27.76 -10.70
CA THR A 785 51.78 -28.27 -10.36
C THR A 785 52.84 -27.52 -11.15
N THR A 786 53.82 -26.94 -10.46
CA THR A 786 54.91 -26.24 -11.13
C THR A 786 55.86 -27.25 -11.80
N PRO A 787 56.57 -26.90 -12.89
CA PRO A 787 57.51 -27.80 -13.56
C PRO A 787 58.61 -28.36 -12.64
N THR A 788 58.97 -27.61 -11.61
CA THR A 788 59.92 -28.00 -10.56
C THR A 788 59.43 -29.15 -9.69
N GLU A 789 58.12 -29.31 -9.51
CA GLU A 789 57.52 -30.42 -8.76
C GLU A 789 57.31 -31.68 -9.62
N ARG A 790 57.39 -31.57 -10.95
CA ARG A 790 57.39 -32.73 -11.86
C ARG A 790 58.73 -33.48 -11.90
N ASN A 791 59.81 -32.85 -11.45
CA ASN A 791 61.17 -33.38 -11.50
C ASN A 791 61.75 -33.71 -10.11
N ARG A 792 60.90 -33.76 -9.07
CA ARG A 792 61.18 -34.40 -7.78
C ARG A 792 60.25 -35.59 -7.64
#